data_AF-A0A431JX54-F1
#
_entry.id   AF-A0A431JX54-F1
#
_cell.length_a   1.000
_cell.length_b   1.000
_cell.length_c   1.000
_cell.angle_alpha   90.00
_cell.angle_beta   90.00
_cell.angle_gamma   90.00
#
_symmetry.space_group_name_H-M   'P 1'
#
loop_
_entity.id
_entity.type
_entity.pdbx_description
1 polymer ?
#
loop_
_entity_poly.entity_id
_entity_poly.type
_entity_poly.pdbx_seq_one_letter_code
_entity_poly.pdbx_strand_id
1 'polypeptide(L)'
;MKLRHSLSPGASAGLIFSLAMAACGGGASTDKAGMTSGQVTPVSEVARAVIAGTATPPEAASQAASAAAKSASATASERRLSEAAAAADSGGASVVTGAANNKVAARTSGTPTVVGAGSWQSPPGVITASLTGAAPVESLAAVEASRDAPVTPDNPAAAAAPALASSPAQQPSNGILGSAAAFLNLSTANTNPTATTTVSSNTSSCKVAFVPPSNLTMATAAARPAAGGVFFSNAELTTWKARLTSGPFLKAGDFTKGSPGDWDRINQNAAEFIRNGDKGPQLTSAPDEYSRLGTGARDAAFLFLMTADGKAFTAVRDYLLVQVGNPAVNFPSTLCLTDKNNWNPDGYFFQGSWLLRYVVTYDFIRSALTPTERLVIDNFIRRNAYLFATQMDSALANVFPNRLKGDYSKKLWVADARNGIAWMSKRFDTNGDCKVDGSDEPKPAPVYAYAKTDGALGPRITELSQFYNNRRAAIALAYGAAGLVLADPVLISSAKRYTFEWLTYGVWPDGSQGEYARNGDYCIPQQGVIYGGANTASAALLASLLSRQGDTSIQAFSTREGLFGTEAPASAPPKTLELAIQTQLGLINGNLKWFFHQPWRDKQDFSDANAMTGFRSYYMKSTKPLENFHELGLLPATKLLPGANIAGVVLRDKAVTSLPFPGASGNSVTTGWGNWNDPFNALPAPLLTRP
;
A
#
# COMPACT_ATOMS: atom_id res chain seq x y z
N MET A 1 -29.14 -0.69 64.24
CA MET A 1 -27.76 -1.07 63.85
C MET A 1 -27.28 -0.11 62.77
N LYS A 2 -26.08 0.49 62.71
CA LYS A 2 -24.89 0.48 63.59
C LYS A 2 -24.27 -0.91 63.88
N LEU A 3 -22.97 -1.18 63.68
CA LEU A 3 -21.85 -0.33 63.23
C LEU A 3 -20.67 -1.20 62.70
N ARG A 4 -20.03 -0.75 61.60
CA ARG A 4 -18.57 -0.78 61.26
C ARG A 4 -17.68 -2.05 61.29
N HIS A 5 -16.68 -2.01 60.37
CA HIS A 5 -15.35 -2.66 60.40
C HIS A 5 -15.31 -4.21 60.30
N SER A 6 -14.32 -4.87 59.67
CA SER A 6 -13.18 -4.49 58.81
C SER A 6 -12.80 -5.72 57.93
N LEU A 7 -11.67 -5.90 57.21
CA LEU A 7 -10.36 -5.23 57.07
C LEU A 7 -9.78 -5.56 55.65
N SER A 8 -8.47 -5.40 55.42
CA SER A 8 -7.70 -5.98 54.30
C SER A 8 -6.36 -6.51 54.87
N PRO A 9 -5.69 -7.55 54.31
CA PRO A 9 -4.85 -7.35 53.11
C PRO A 9 -4.74 -8.59 52.18
N GLY A 10 -4.00 -8.46 51.08
CA GLY A 10 -3.60 -9.60 50.23
C GLY A 10 -2.93 -9.20 48.92
N ALA A 11 -1.62 -8.97 48.93
CA ALA A 11 -0.85 -8.69 47.72
C ALA A 11 -0.20 -9.98 47.17
N SER A 12 -0.30 -10.20 45.85
CA SER A 12 0.39 -11.28 45.14
C SER A 12 1.01 -10.75 43.85
N ALA A 13 2.34 -10.79 43.75
CA ALA A 13 3.06 -10.32 42.58
C ALA A 13 3.09 -11.40 41.47
N GLY A 14 2.34 -11.17 40.39
CA GLY A 14 2.36 -12.01 39.20
C GLY A 14 3.58 -11.72 38.33
N LEU A 15 4.65 -12.50 38.48
CA LEU A 15 5.85 -12.39 37.63
C LEU A 15 5.57 -13.03 36.25
N ILE A 16 5.37 -12.22 35.22
CA ILE A 16 5.10 -12.71 33.85
C ILE A 16 6.40 -12.79 33.04
N PHE A 17 6.78 -14.01 32.66
CA PHE A 17 7.86 -14.27 31.71
C PHE A 17 7.52 -13.68 30.34
N SER A 18 8.42 -12.85 29.79
CA SER A 18 8.30 -12.35 28.41
C SER A 18 9.13 -13.22 27.47
N LEU A 19 8.46 -13.98 26.59
CA LEU A 19 9.12 -14.60 25.44
C LEU A 19 9.31 -13.55 24.34
N ALA A 20 10.55 -13.34 23.92
CA ALA A 20 10.85 -12.50 22.76
C ALA A 20 10.83 -13.34 21.48
N MET A 21 10.08 -12.88 20.47
CA MET A 21 10.30 -13.25 19.06
C MET A 21 10.56 -11.98 18.25
N ALA A 22 11.52 -12.05 17.33
CA ALA A 22 11.96 -10.87 16.57
C ALA A 22 11.02 -10.58 15.40
N ALA A 23 10.59 -9.31 15.30
CA ALA A 23 9.97 -8.78 14.10
C ALA A 23 11.02 -8.03 13.27
N CYS A 24 11.11 -8.32 11.96
CA CYS A 24 12.08 -7.70 11.06
C CYS A 24 11.70 -6.26 10.69
N GLY A 25 11.88 -5.33 11.63
CA GLY A 25 11.91 -3.89 11.35
C GLY A 25 13.31 -3.47 10.88
N GLY A 26 13.44 -2.94 9.67
CA GLY A 26 14.69 -2.39 9.16
C GLY A 26 15.10 -1.12 9.93
N GLY A 27 16.06 -1.24 10.85
CA GLY A 27 16.67 -0.15 11.58
C GLY A 27 18.20 -0.29 11.59
N ALA A 28 18.92 0.82 11.65
CA ALA A 28 20.38 0.82 11.60
C ALA A 28 21.00 0.11 12.83
N SER A 29 22.07 -0.65 12.61
CA SER A 29 22.74 -1.46 13.62
C SER A 29 23.76 -0.67 14.45
N THR A 30 23.83 -0.98 15.75
CA THR A 30 24.99 -0.70 16.62
C THR A 30 25.21 -1.89 17.56
N ASP A 31 26.43 -2.41 17.64
CA ASP A 31 26.72 -3.71 18.27
C ASP A 31 26.71 -3.72 19.80
N LYS A 32 26.28 -4.88 20.36
CA LYS A 32 26.75 -5.61 21.58
C LYS A 32 25.61 -6.38 22.26
N ALA A 33 25.83 -7.40 23.09
CA ALA A 33 26.87 -8.44 23.13
C ALA A 33 26.49 -9.50 24.20
N GLY A 34 26.49 -10.79 23.81
CA GLY A 34 26.66 -12.00 24.64
C GLY A 34 25.97 -12.16 26.02
N MET A 35 25.15 -13.21 26.16
CA MET A 35 25.04 -13.97 27.41
C MET A 35 24.75 -15.47 27.15
N THR A 36 25.03 -16.31 28.14
CA THR A 36 25.28 -17.76 27.95
C THR A 36 24.09 -18.67 28.26
N SER A 37 24.05 -19.83 27.60
CA SER A 37 23.05 -20.90 27.80
C SER A 37 23.23 -21.69 29.10
N GLY A 38 22.13 -22.07 29.76
CA GLY A 38 22.06 -23.11 30.79
C GLY A 38 21.13 -24.25 30.37
N GLN A 39 21.48 -25.49 30.71
CA GLN A 39 20.71 -26.68 30.36
C GLN A 39 19.59 -26.97 31.37
N VAL A 40 18.52 -27.64 30.92
CA VAL A 40 17.52 -28.28 31.79
C VAL A 40 17.20 -29.68 31.24
N THR A 41 17.27 -30.70 32.09
CA THR A 41 16.87 -32.09 31.79
C THR A 41 15.40 -32.36 32.17
N PRO A 42 14.74 -33.35 31.54
CA PRO A 42 13.32 -33.62 31.77
C PRO A 42 13.07 -34.52 33.00
N VAL A 43 11.86 -34.42 33.55
CA VAL A 43 11.28 -35.37 34.52
C VAL A 43 9.83 -35.68 34.10
N SER A 44 9.33 -36.88 34.40
CA SER A 44 8.19 -37.52 33.73
C SER A 44 7.13 -38.09 34.70
N GLU A 45 5.88 -38.22 34.21
CA GLU A 45 4.76 -38.99 34.81
C GLU A 45 4.27 -38.49 36.21
N VAL A 46 3.10 -38.83 36.78
CA VAL A 46 2.17 -39.98 36.69
C VAL A 46 0.70 -39.48 36.77
N ALA A 47 -0.30 -40.32 36.43
CA ALA A 47 -1.73 -39.99 36.40
C ALA A 47 -2.61 -40.69 37.49
N ARG A 48 -3.95 -40.52 37.42
CA ARG A 48 -5.08 -41.11 38.22
C ARG A 48 -5.65 -40.22 39.36
N ALA A 49 -6.94 -40.27 39.75
CA ALA A 49 -8.17 -40.78 39.08
C ALA A 49 -9.49 -40.37 39.82
N VAL A 50 -10.58 -40.21 39.04
CA VAL A 50 -12.01 -40.61 39.27
C VAL A 50 -12.76 -40.27 40.59
N ILE A 51 -13.92 -39.60 40.44
CA ILE A 51 -15.30 -39.90 40.96
C ILE A 51 -16.21 -38.80 40.35
N ALA A 52 -17.22 -39.03 39.49
CA ALA A 52 -18.41 -39.91 39.48
C ALA A 52 -19.67 -39.28 40.15
N GLY A 53 -20.75 -39.13 39.36
CA GLY A 53 -22.06 -38.60 39.78
C GLY A 53 -23.04 -38.51 38.59
N THR A 54 -24.30 -38.94 38.75
CA THR A 54 -25.20 -39.33 37.64
C THR A 54 -26.62 -38.75 37.73
N ALA A 55 -27.23 -38.35 36.61
CA ALA A 55 -28.71 -38.32 36.44
C ALA A 55 -29.18 -38.24 34.96
N THR A 56 -30.07 -39.17 34.58
CA THR A 56 -30.99 -39.26 33.41
C THR A 56 -32.11 -40.26 33.82
N PRO A 57 -33.24 -40.52 33.11
CA PRO A 57 -33.66 -40.21 31.72
C PRO A 57 -35.07 -39.53 31.72
N PRO A 58 -36.07 -39.79 30.83
CA PRO A 58 -36.13 -40.26 29.42
C PRO A 58 -36.63 -39.11 28.48
N GLU A 59 -37.03 -39.27 27.21
CA GLU A 59 -37.47 -40.42 26.40
C GLU A 59 -37.09 -40.25 24.90
N ALA A 60 -37.20 -41.32 24.11
CA ALA A 60 -36.64 -41.44 22.76
C ALA A 60 -37.70 -41.61 21.66
N ALA A 61 -37.40 -41.15 20.43
CA ALA A 61 -37.87 -41.81 19.19
C ALA A 61 -37.09 -41.35 17.93
N SER A 62 -36.86 -42.30 17.02
CA SER A 62 -36.46 -42.16 15.59
C SER A 62 -34.98 -41.91 15.22
N GLN A 63 -34.19 -42.98 15.19
CA GLN A 63 -33.09 -43.16 14.23
C GLN A 63 -33.38 -44.38 13.35
N ALA A 64 -33.64 -44.19 12.06
CA ALA A 64 -33.90 -45.30 11.13
C ALA A 64 -33.55 -45.02 9.64
N ALA A 65 -32.80 -43.94 9.30
CA ALA A 65 -32.51 -43.62 7.90
C ALA A 65 -31.27 -42.70 7.67
N SER A 66 -30.03 -43.19 7.91
CA SER A 66 -28.82 -42.52 7.35
C SER A 66 -27.51 -43.35 7.34
N ALA A 67 -27.54 -44.67 7.58
CA ALA A 67 -26.31 -45.47 7.79
C ALA A 67 -25.61 -45.98 6.50
N ALA A 68 -26.21 -45.83 5.32
CA ALA A 68 -25.76 -46.50 4.08
C ALA A 68 -24.95 -45.63 3.10
N ALA A 69 -24.78 -44.32 3.37
CA ALA A 69 -24.30 -43.35 2.37
C ALA A 69 -22.86 -42.85 2.55
N LYS A 70 -22.07 -43.39 3.49
CA LYS A 70 -20.74 -42.85 3.86
C LYS A 70 -19.52 -43.73 3.54
N SER A 71 -19.68 -44.97 3.07
CA SER A 71 -18.56 -45.85 2.72
C SER A 71 -18.06 -45.71 1.27
N ALA A 72 -18.89 -45.18 0.35
CA ALA A 72 -18.59 -45.16 -1.09
C ALA A 72 -17.70 -44.00 -1.58
N SER A 73 -17.39 -43.02 -0.73
CA SER A 73 -16.65 -41.80 -1.12
C SER A 73 -15.13 -41.87 -0.89
N ALA A 74 -14.67 -42.73 0.02
CA ALA A 74 -13.25 -42.81 0.38
C ALA A 74 -12.39 -43.48 -0.72
N THR A 75 -12.87 -44.58 -1.29
CA THR A 75 -12.14 -45.44 -2.23
C THR A 75 -11.95 -44.85 -3.63
N ALA A 76 -12.52 -43.69 -3.94
CA ALA A 76 -12.35 -43.02 -5.23
C ALA A 76 -11.09 -42.11 -5.28
N SER A 77 -10.62 -41.63 -4.13
CA SER A 77 -9.55 -40.63 -4.05
C SER A 77 -8.15 -41.24 -4.05
N GLU A 78 -7.94 -42.34 -3.32
CA GLU A 78 -6.63 -43.00 -3.20
C GLU A 78 -6.18 -43.65 -4.53
N ARG A 79 -7.13 -44.12 -5.34
CA ARG A 79 -6.85 -44.79 -6.62
C ARG A 79 -6.33 -43.88 -7.75
N ARG A 80 -6.30 -42.55 -7.54
CA ARG A 80 -5.76 -41.58 -8.52
C ARG A 80 -4.34 -41.11 -8.22
N LEU A 81 -3.72 -41.58 -7.13
CA LEU A 81 -2.34 -41.24 -6.77
C LEU A 81 -1.31 -42.33 -7.14
N SER A 82 -1.76 -43.51 -7.56
CA SER A 82 -0.89 -44.65 -7.93
C SER A 82 -0.50 -44.74 -9.40
N GLU A 83 -1.17 -44.01 -10.31
CA GLU A 83 -0.98 -44.15 -11.76
C GLU A 83 -0.06 -43.08 -12.39
N ALA A 84 0.44 -42.13 -11.59
CA ALA A 84 1.32 -41.04 -12.06
C ALA A 84 2.83 -41.37 -12.00
N ALA A 85 3.22 -42.61 -11.66
CA ALA A 85 4.60 -42.99 -11.31
C ALA A 85 5.26 -43.97 -12.31
N ALA A 86 4.71 -44.16 -13.51
CA ALA A 86 5.13 -45.21 -14.45
C ALA A 86 5.23 -44.74 -15.92
N ALA A 87 5.96 -43.64 -16.18
CA ALA A 87 6.12 -43.10 -17.55
C ALA A 87 7.45 -42.31 -17.76
N ALA A 88 8.60 -42.83 -17.31
CA ALA A 88 9.90 -42.18 -17.50
C ALA A 88 11.12 -43.11 -17.44
N ASP A 89 11.19 -44.15 -18.28
CA ASP A 89 12.45 -44.85 -18.56
C ASP A 89 12.51 -45.42 -19.99
N SER A 90 13.49 -44.94 -20.78
CA SER A 90 14.15 -45.61 -21.93
C SER A 90 14.92 -44.57 -22.77
N GLY A 91 16.24 -44.74 -22.89
CA GLY A 91 17.12 -43.91 -23.73
C GLY A 91 18.47 -43.65 -23.08
N GLY A 92 19.50 -44.41 -23.44
CA GLY A 92 20.80 -44.41 -22.76
C GLY A 92 22.03 -44.14 -23.64
N ALA A 93 23.20 -44.26 -23.00
CA ALA A 93 24.56 -44.01 -23.52
C ALA A 93 24.93 -42.52 -23.76
N SER A 94 26.19 -42.06 -23.63
CA SER A 94 27.43 -42.81 -23.33
C SER A 94 28.46 -42.04 -22.49
N VAL A 95 29.25 -42.82 -21.74
CA VAL A 95 30.58 -42.63 -21.13
C VAL A 95 31.41 -41.38 -21.50
N VAL A 96 31.89 -40.66 -20.47
CA VAL A 96 33.34 -40.41 -20.19
C VAL A 96 33.54 -40.34 -18.66
N THR A 97 34.62 -40.95 -18.14
CA THR A 97 35.04 -40.86 -16.73
C THR A 97 36.20 -39.87 -16.54
N GLY A 98 36.25 -39.19 -15.40
CA GLY A 98 37.36 -38.30 -15.04
C GLY A 98 37.37 -37.97 -13.54
N ALA A 99 38.26 -38.60 -12.79
CA ALA A 99 38.43 -38.37 -11.35
C ALA A 99 39.81 -37.76 -11.06
N ALA A 100 39.86 -36.76 -10.19
CA ALA A 100 41.11 -36.24 -9.62
C ALA A 100 40.88 -35.72 -8.19
N ASN A 101 41.73 -36.16 -7.27
CA ASN A 101 41.83 -35.56 -5.94
C ASN A 101 42.64 -34.26 -6.03
N ASN A 102 42.44 -33.33 -5.09
CA ASN A 102 43.62 -32.92 -4.30
C ASN A 102 43.29 -32.41 -2.89
N LYS A 103 44.34 -32.20 -2.11
CA LYS A 103 44.34 -32.21 -0.64
C LYS A 103 45.19 -31.06 -0.08
N VAL A 104 44.98 -30.70 1.19
CA VAL A 104 45.87 -29.91 2.06
C VAL A 104 46.09 -28.42 1.70
N ALA A 105 45.62 -27.54 2.60
CA ALA A 105 46.49 -26.57 3.27
C ALA A 105 45.81 -26.05 4.55
N ALA A 106 46.47 -26.14 5.70
CA ALA A 106 46.06 -25.47 6.93
C ALA A 106 47.16 -24.47 7.32
N ARG A 107 46.78 -23.26 7.76
CA ARG A 107 47.71 -22.32 8.40
C ARG A 107 47.06 -21.58 9.56
N THR A 108 47.84 -21.49 10.62
CA THR A 108 47.62 -20.79 11.89
C THR A 108 47.28 -19.31 11.71
N SER A 109 46.27 -18.82 12.43
CA SER A 109 46.10 -17.38 12.72
C SER A 109 46.80 -17.03 14.05
N GLY A 110 47.68 -16.03 14.02
CA GLY A 110 48.30 -15.45 15.21
C GLY A 110 47.57 -14.19 15.67
N THR A 111 47.63 -13.89 16.96
CA THR A 111 47.07 -12.68 17.57
C THR A 111 47.88 -11.42 17.25
N PRO A 112 47.25 -10.26 17.01
CA PRO A 112 47.89 -8.97 17.17
C PRO A 112 47.30 -8.13 18.32
N THR A 113 48.23 -7.66 19.14
CA THR A 113 48.19 -6.71 20.26
C THR A 113 47.32 -5.45 20.08
N VAL A 114 46.82 -4.90 21.20
CA VAL A 114 46.12 -3.61 21.29
C VAL A 114 47.10 -2.42 21.40
N VAL A 115 47.00 -1.48 20.46
CA VAL A 115 47.48 -0.07 20.52
C VAL A 115 46.54 0.72 19.59
N GLY A 116 46.12 1.98 19.83
CA GLY A 116 46.28 2.93 20.94
C GLY A 116 45.53 4.22 20.55
N ALA A 117 45.14 5.07 21.51
CA ALA A 117 44.35 6.27 21.20
C ALA A 117 45.17 7.38 20.52
N GLY A 118 44.60 8.06 19.51
CA GLY A 118 45.25 9.18 18.82
C GLY A 118 44.23 10.16 18.24
N SER A 119 44.45 11.46 18.45
CA SER A 119 43.51 12.54 18.12
C SER A 119 44.09 13.53 17.10
N TRP A 120 43.43 13.70 15.95
CA TRP A 120 43.68 14.74 14.96
C TRP A 120 42.31 15.25 14.47
N GLN A 121 41.93 16.53 14.56
CA GLN A 121 42.54 17.76 14.00
C GLN A 121 42.59 17.78 12.47
N SER A 122 41.90 18.76 11.88
CA SER A 122 41.75 18.96 10.43
C SER A 122 42.81 19.92 9.89
N PRO A 123 43.39 19.66 8.69
CA PRO A 123 44.14 20.64 7.94
C PRO A 123 43.24 21.38 6.92
N PRO A 124 43.36 22.71 6.74
CA PRO A 124 42.81 23.42 5.59
C PRO A 124 43.73 23.28 4.36
N GLY A 125 43.16 23.26 3.15
CA GLY A 125 43.92 23.19 1.91
C GLY A 125 43.20 23.89 0.76
N VAL A 126 43.62 25.11 0.43
CA VAL A 126 43.18 25.84 -0.77
C VAL A 126 44.16 25.58 -1.89
N ILE A 127 43.67 25.12 -3.05
CA ILE A 127 44.43 25.12 -4.31
C ILE A 127 43.56 25.74 -5.39
N THR A 128 44.05 26.84 -5.97
CA THR A 128 43.53 27.44 -7.20
C THR A 128 44.31 26.93 -8.40
N ALA A 129 43.62 26.60 -9.49
CA ALA A 129 44.22 26.32 -10.79
C ALA A 129 43.36 26.97 -11.89
N SER A 130 43.99 27.48 -12.94
CA SER A 130 43.36 28.44 -13.88
C SER A 130 42.96 27.83 -15.22
N LEU A 131 42.03 28.51 -15.89
CA LEU A 131 41.61 28.26 -17.28
C LEU A 131 42.72 28.57 -18.29
N THR A 132 42.93 27.69 -19.27
CA THR A 132 43.39 28.03 -20.64
C THR A 132 42.98 26.96 -21.65
N GLY A 133 42.76 27.36 -22.91
CA GLY A 133 42.64 26.46 -24.07
C GLY A 133 41.27 26.50 -24.75
N ALA A 134 41.22 26.75 -26.06
CA ALA A 134 39.97 26.86 -26.82
C ALA A 134 40.09 26.39 -28.28
N ALA A 135 39.06 25.65 -28.73
CA ALA A 135 38.61 25.51 -30.12
C ALA A 135 39.59 24.83 -31.13
N PRO A 136 39.17 24.52 -32.38
CA PRO A 136 37.82 24.66 -32.97
C PRO A 136 37.21 23.40 -33.62
N VAL A 137 35.88 23.48 -33.82
CA VAL A 137 35.07 23.04 -34.97
C VAL A 137 35.63 22.00 -35.95
N GLU A 138 34.84 20.93 -36.19
CA GLU A 138 34.57 20.48 -37.56
C GLU A 138 33.10 20.02 -37.70
N SER A 139 32.55 20.12 -38.91
CA SER A 139 31.15 19.82 -39.23
C SER A 139 31.04 19.15 -40.59
N LEU A 140 30.27 18.06 -40.71
CA LEU A 140 29.94 17.44 -42.00
C LEU A 140 28.45 17.08 -42.09
N ALA A 141 27.98 16.98 -43.33
CA ALA A 141 26.58 17.17 -43.69
C ALA A 141 25.84 15.88 -44.09
N ALA A 142 24.57 16.05 -44.45
CA ALA A 142 23.64 14.99 -44.84
C ALA A 142 24.09 14.17 -46.07
N VAL A 143 23.54 12.96 -46.15
CA VAL A 143 23.42 12.18 -47.40
C VAL A 143 21.96 11.76 -47.53
N GLU A 144 21.27 12.28 -48.54
CA GLU A 144 20.04 11.68 -49.06
C GLU A 144 20.39 10.56 -50.04
N ALA A 145 19.64 9.46 -50.01
CA ALA A 145 19.58 8.50 -51.11
C ALA A 145 18.16 7.93 -51.20
N SER A 146 17.56 8.01 -52.38
CA SER A 146 16.22 7.48 -52.68
C SER A 146 16.31 6.20 -53.52
N ARG A 147 15.15 5.58 -53.79
CA ARG A 147 14.91 4.45 -54.72
C ARG A 147 15.25 3.04 -54.18
N ASP A 148 14.50 1.97 -54.50
CA ASP A 148 13.35 1.81 -55.42
C ASP A 148 12.23 0.92 -54.83
N ALA A 149 11.06 1.02 -55.48
CA ALA A 149 9.91 0.10 -55.44
C ALA A 149 9.42 -0.07 -56.92
N PRO A 150 8.54 -1.02 -57.32
CA PRO A 150 7.57 -1.76 -56.50
C PRO A 150 7.33 -3.24 -56.88
N VAL A 151 6.51 -3.95 -56.07
CA VAL A 151 5.54 -4.96 -56.52
C VAL A 151 4.29 -4.86 -55.63
N THR A 152 3.09 -4.82 -56.24
CA THR A 152 1.78 -5.01 -55.57
C THR A 152 1.18 -6.36 -55.97
N PRO A 153 0.23 -6.91 -55.18
CA PRO A 153 -1.16 -6.83 -55.65
C PRO A 153 -2.23 -6.58 -54.57
N ASP A 154 -3.23 -5.79 -54.96
CA ASP A 154 -4.68 -5.92 -54.72
C ASP A 154 -5.26 -6.28 -53.32
N ASN A 155 -5.75 -5.22 -52.64
CA ASN A 155 -7.16 -4.99 -52.21
C ASN A 155 -7.92 -6.01 -51.29
N PRO A 156 -9.06 -5.62 -50.64
CA PRO A 156 -9.66 -4.28 -50.53
C PRO A 156 -10.09 -3.84 -49.09
N ALA A 157 -10.48 -2.56 -49.01
CA ALA A 157 -11.51 -1.99 -48.11
C ALA A 157 -11.34 -2.10 -46.57
N ALA A 158 -10.90 -1.00 -45.97
CA ALA A 158 -11.30 -0.59 -44.61
C ALA A 158 -11.79 0.89 -44.68
N ALA A 159 -12.89 1.20 -43.98
CA ALA A 159 -13.53 2.52 -44.08
C ALA A 159 -12.80 3.61 -43.27
N ALA A 160 -12.75 4.83 -43.80
CA ALA A 160 -12.13 5.96 -43.13
C ALA A 160 -12.99 6.44 -41.94
N ALA A 161 -12.37 6.59 -40.77
CA ALA A 161 -12.96 7.28 -39.62
C ALA A 161 -12.92 8.82 -39.84
N PRO A 162 -13.95 9.57 -39.41
CA PRO A 162 -13.99 11.01 -39.62
C PRO A 162 -12.98 11.75 -38.74
N ALA A 163 -12.26 12.71 -39.33
CA ALA A 163 -11.38 13.60 -38.60
C ALA A 163 -12.19 14.60 -37.74
N LEU A 164 -12.22 14.38 -36.43
CA LEU A 164 -12.79 15.34 -35.48
C LEU A 164 -11.86 16.53 -35.31
N ALA A 165 -12.20 17.65 -35.96
CA ALA A 165 -11.53 18.93 -35.75
C ALA A 165 -11.85 19.48 -34.34
N SER A 166 -10.93 19.31 -33.41
CA SER A 166 -11.02 19.90 -32.07
C SER A 166 -10.80 21.40 -32.12
N SER A 167 -11.89 22.17 -31.98
CA SER A 167 -11.79 23.61 -31.72
C SER A 167 -11.06 23.85 -30.39
N PRO A 168 -10.10 24.79 -30.31
CA PRO A 168 -9.38 25.05 -29.08
C PRO A 168 -10.31 25.71 -28.05
N ALA A 169 -10.73 24.95 -27.05
CA ALA A 169 -11.42 25.50 -25.89
C ALA A 169 -10.47 26.46 -25.16
N GLN A 170 -10.88 27.73 -25.01
CA GLN A 170 -10.08 28.72 -24.29
C GLN A 170 -9.95 28.33 -22.82
N GLN A 171 -8.77 27.85 -22.42
CA GLN A 171 -8.44 27.78 -20.99
C GLN A 171 -8.36 29.21 -20.43
N PRO A 172 -9.04 29.52 -19.31
CA PRO A 172 -8.87 30.82 -18.66
C PRO A 172 -7.44 30.93 -18.10
N SER A 173 -6.71 31.94 -18.57
CA SER A 173 -5.29 32.14 -18.27
C SER A 173 -5.04 32.73 -16.87
N ASN A 174 -5.50 32.03 -15.83
CA ASN A 174 -5.27 32.39 -14.43
C ASN A 174 -3.84 32.02 -14.01
N GLY A 175 -2.92 32.96 -14.24
CA GLY A 175 -1.49 32.76 -13.98
C GLY A 175 -1.13 32.63 -12.49
N ILE A 176 -0.19 31.71 -12.21
CA ILE A 176 0.70 31.63 -11.03
C ILE A 176 0.02 31.37 -9.66
N LEU A 177 -1.22 31.79 -9.42
CA LEU A 177 -1.88 31.67 -8.10
C LEU A 177 -2.60 30.33 -7.84
N GLY A 178 -2.58 29.36 -8.76
CA GLY A 178 -3.47 28.20 -8.75
C GLY A 178 -3.41 27.32 -7.49
N SER A 179 -2.23 26.88 -7.08
CA SER A 179 -2.02 26.07 -5.88
C SER A 179 -2.26 26.86 -4.59
N ALA A 180 -1.75 28.09 -4.50
CA ALA A 180 -2.02 29.00 -3.38
C ALA A 180 -3.53 29.23 -3.18
N ALA A 181 -4.29 29.47 -4.26
CA ALA A 181 -5.75 29.62 -4.20
C ALA A 181 -6.45 28.32 -3.76
N ALA A 182 -5.97 27.14 -4.20
CA ALA A 182 -6.50 25.86 -3.73
C ALA A 182 -6.25 25.64 -2.22
N PHE A 183 -5.09 26.03 -1.70
CA PHE A 183 -4.78 25.97 -0.26
C PHE A 183 -5.53 27.04 0.55
N LEU A 184 -5.77 28.24 0.01
CA LEU A 184 -6.58 29.28 0.66
C LEU A 184 -8.07 28.89 0.73
N ASN A 185 -8.61 28.25 -0.30
CA ASN A 185 -9.96 27.67 -0.30
C ASN A 185 -10.11 26.49 0.68
N LEU A 186 -9.01 25.85 1.10
CA LEU A 186 -9.02 24.92 2.24
C LEU A 186 -8.98 25.62 3.61
N SER A 187 -8.49 26.88 3.70
CA SER A 187 -8.45 27.63 4.96
C SER A 187 -9.77 28.34 5.29
N THR A 188 -10.53 28.79 4.29
CA THR A 188 -11.84 29.46 4.51
C THR A 188 -12.90 28.52 5.07
N ALA A 189 -12.81 27.21 4.78
CA ALA A 189 -13.66 26.18 5.36
C ALA A 189 -13.34 25.86 6.85
N ASN A 190 -12.25 26.40 7.39
CA ASN A 190 -11.61 25.92 8.61
C ASN A 190 -11.83 26.83 9.85
N THR A 191 -13.02 27.43 9.96
CA THR A 191 -13.50 28.11 11.19
C THR A 191 -14.00 27.12 12.25
N ASN A 192 -14.29 25.88 11.86
CA ASN A 192 -14.49 24.77 12.79
C ASN A 192 -13.19 24.47 13.57
N PRO A 193 -13.27 23.90 14.78
CA PRO A 193 -12.09 23.57 15.58
C PRO A 193 -11.19 22.58 14.83
N THR A 194 -10.10 23.11 14.28
CA THR A 194 -8.95 22.31 13.83
C THR A 194 -8.45 21.46 15.00
N ALA A 195 -7.96 20.25 14.73
CA ALA A 195 -7.51 19.28 15.74
C ALA A 195 -6.16 19.66 16.42
N THR A 196 -5.95 20.94 16.67
CA THR A 196 -4.69 21.56 17.10
C THR A 196 -4.50 21.69 18.61
N THR A 197 -5.50 21.39 19.43
CA THR A 197 -5.32 21.28 20.89
C THR A 197 -4.86 19.87 21.26
N THR A 198 -3.61 19.57 20.92
CA THR A 198 -2.87 18.41 21.44
C THR A 198 -2.65 18.62 22.94
N VAL A 199 -3.63 18.23 23.77
CA VAL A 199 -3.47 18.19 25.22
C VAL A 199 -2.47 17.08 25.52
N SER A 200 -1.21 17.47 25.74
CA SER A 200 -0.08 16.55 25.93
C SER A 200 -0.13 15.87 27.30
N SER A 201 -1.09 14.96 27.48
CA SER A 201 -1.08 14.01 28.59
C SER A 201 -0.01 12.96 28.34
N ASN A 202 1.08 13.03 29.11
CA ASN A 202 2.00 11.91 29.26
C ASN A 202 1.22 10.77 29.94
N THR A 203 1.09 9.63 29.27
CA THR A 203 0.55 8.41 29.88
C THR A 203 1.69 7.44 30.21
N SER A 204 1.39 6.34 30.90
CA SER A 204 2.37 5.27 31.11
C SER A 204 2.80 4.57 29.81
N SER A 205 2.10 4.79 28.69
CA SER A 205 2.38 4.22 27.37
C SER A 205 2.88 5.25 26.34
N CYS A 206 2.29 6.45 26.29
CA CYS A 206 2.52 7.47 25.25
C CYS A 206 3.28 8.69 25.77
N LYS A 207 4.22 9.20 24.97
CA LYS A 207 4.87 10.50 25.16
C LYS A 207 3.95 11.65 24.74
N VAL A 208 3.14 11.45 23.70
CA VAL A 208 2.03 12.33 23.32
C VAL A 208 0.83 11.46 22.96
N ALA A 209 -0.23 11.53 23.76
CA ALA A 209 -1.52 10.90 23.46
C ALA A 209 -2.40 11.83 22.60
N PHE A 210 -3.41 11.27 21.94
CA PHE A 210 -4.49 12.04 21.33
C PHE A 210 -5.65 12.17 22.32
N VAL A 211 -6.13 13.39 22.55
CA VAL A 211 -7.31 13.66 23.37
C VAL A 211 -8.43 14.13 22.44
N PRO A 212 -9.48 13.31 22.21
CA PRO A 212 -10.63 13.72 21.41
C PRO A 212 -11.29 14.99 21.98
N PRO A 213 -11.57 16.02 21.15
CA PRO A 213 -12.36 17.17 21.59
C PRO A 213 -13.74 16.75 22.10
N SER A 214 -14.25 17.43 23.13
CA SER A 214 -15.55 17.09 23.75
C SER A 214 -16.74 17.23 22.78
N ASN A 215 -16.62 18.12 21.79
CA ASN A 215 -17.59 18.32 20.71
C ASN A 215 -17.37 17.40 19.48
N LEU A 216 -16.47 16.42 19.56
CA LEU A 216 -16.26 15.46 18.48
C LEU A 216 -17.44 14.47 18.35
N THR A 217 -18.18 14.25 19.44
CA THR A 217 -19.38 13.40 19.43
C THR A 217 -20.51 14.09 18.66
N MET A 218 -21.01 13.42 17.63
CA MET A 218 -22.20 13.81 16.87
C MET A 218 -23.47 13.53 17.70
N ALA A 219 -24.48 14.39 17.58
CA ALA A 219 -25.79 14.20 18.22
C ALA A 219 -26.80 13.44 17.33
N THR A 220 -26.58 13.43 16.02
CA THR A 220 -27.42 12.75 15.01
C THR A 220 -26.54 11.99 14.03
N ALA A 221 -27.04 10.85 13.53
CA ALA A 221 -26.33 10.08 12.51
C ALA A 221 -26.20 10.90 11.23
N ALA A 222 -25.06 10.82 10.56
CA ALA A 222 -24.77 11.64 9.38
C ALA A 222 -25.77 11.38 8.24
N ALA A 223 -25.89 12.36 7.35
CA ALA A 223 -26.66 12.21 6.12
C ALA A 223 -26.08 11.07 5.25
N ARG A 224 -26.95 10.39 4.52
CA ARG A 224 -26.54 9.46 3.45
C ARG A 224 -26.54 10.23 2.12
N PRO A 225 -25.65 9.91 1.17
CA PRO A 225 -25.76 10.41 -0.20
C PRO A 225 -27.13 10.08 -0.80
N ALA A 226 -27.65 10.97 -1.66
CA ALA A 226 -28.98 10.81 -2.23
C ALA A 226 -29.11 9.67 -3.27
N ALA A 227 -27.99 9.21 -3.85
CA ALA A 227 -27.95 8.32 -5.02
C ALA A 227 -27.03 7.09 -4.87
N GLY A 228 -26.94 6.55 -3.65
CA GLY A 228 -26.13 5.37 -3.32
C GLY A 228 -25.43 5.52 -1.98
N GLY A 229 -24.18 5.07 -1.92
CA GLY A 229 -23.24 5.33 -0.83
C GLY A 229 -22.13 6.28 -1.26
N VAL A 230 -21.02 6.26 -0.53
CA VAL A 230 -19.76 6.91 -0.93
C VAL A 230 -18.96 5.99 -1.86
N PHE A 231 -18.94 4.69 -1.56
CA PHE A 231 -18.15 3.69 -2.30
C PHE A 231 -18.86 3.10 -3.52
N PHE A 232 -20.15 3.37 -3.70
CA PHE A 232 -20.96 2.93 -4.83
C PHE A 232 -22.06 3.92 -5.18
N SER A 233 -22.43 3.98 -6.46
CA SER A 233 -23.61 4.65 -6.98
C SER A 233 -24.61 3.64 -7.56
N ASN A 234 -25.89 4.02 -7.67
CA ASN A 234 -26.94 3.11 -8.13
C ASN A 234 -26.67 2.49 -9.52
N ALA A 235 -26.06 3.25 -10.46
CA ALA A 235 -25.71 2.73 -11.78
C ALA A 235 -24.65 1.61 -11.71
N GLU A 236 -23.67 1.75 -10.80
CA GLU A 236 -22.64 0.74 -10.56
C GLU A 236 -23.23 -0.51 -9.90
N LEU A 237 -24.21 -0.36 -9.00
CA LEU A 237 -24.98 -1.49 -8.45
C LEU A 237 -25.78 -2.22 -9.53
N THR A 238 -26.42 -1.52 -10.46
CA THR A 238 -27.15 -2.14 -11.57
C THR A 238 -26.22 -2.93 -12.48
N THR A 239 -25.05 -2.38 -12.84
CA THR A 239 -24.00 -3.14 -13.55
C THR A 239 -23.60 -4.38 -12.77
N TRP A 240 -23.41 -4.26 -11.45
CA TRP A 240 -22.99 -5.38 -10.62
C TRP A 240 -24.02 -6.49 -10.47
N LYS A 241 -25.29 -6.14 -10.24
CA LYS A 241 -26.38 -7.13 -10.14
C LYS A 241 -26.61 -7.85 -11.46
N ALA A 242 -26.44 -7.18 -12.60
CA ALA A 242 -26.47 -7.83 -13.91
C ALA A 242 -25.28 -8.80 -14.12
N ARG A 243 -24.08 -8.44 -13.64
CA ARG A 243 -22.91 -9.33 -13.74
C ARG A 243 -23.11 -10.66 -13.02
N LEU A 244 -23.89 -10.72 -11.93
CA LEU A 244 -24.14 -11.96 -11.16
C LEU A 244 -24.75 -13.11 -11.98
N THR A 245 -25.34 -12.83 -13.14
CA THR A 245 -25.95 -13.83 -14.03
C THR A 245 -25.04 -14.26 -15.18
N SER A 246 -24.26 -13.35 -15.76
CA SER A 246 -23.51 -13.60 -17.01
C SER A 246 -22.31 -12.67 -17.25
N GLY A 247 -21.85 -11.98 -16.21
CA GLY A 247 -20.73 -11.03 -16.30
C GLY A 247 -19.34 -11.68 -16.18
N PRO A 248 -18.29 -10.90 -16.46
CA PRO A 248 -16.91 -11.31 -16.19
C PRO A 248 -16.60 -11.34 -14.69
N PHE A 249 -15.62 -12.15 -14.30
CA PHE A 249 -15.09 -12.31 -12.95
C PHE A 249 -16.07 -12.94 -11.94
N LEU A 250 -17.00 -13.75 -12.43
CA LEU A 250 -17.76 -14.66 -11.60
C LEU A 250 -16.86 -15.81 -11.12
N LYS A 251 -16.18 -16.46 -12.07
CA LYS A 251 -15.40 -17.70 -11.89
C LYS A 251 -13.98 -17.56 -12.42
N ALA A 252 -13.05 -18.34 -11.88
CA ALA A 252 -11.66 -18.29 -12.31
C ALA A 252 -11.53 -18.67 -13.81
N GLY A 253 -11.00 -17.74 -14.61
CA GLY A 253 -10.78 -17.90 -16.04
C GLY A 253 -11.97 -17.59 -16.97
N ASP A 254 -13.07 -17.04 -16.45
CA ASP A 254 -14.32 -16.85 -17.23
C ASP A 254 -14.27 -15.72 -18.28
N PHE A 255 -13.59 -14.62 -17.98
CA PHE A 255 -13.41 -13.48 -18.88
C PHE A 255 -12.26 -13.76 -19.87
N THR A 256 -11.11 -14.19 -19.35
CA THR A 256 -10.00 -14.73 -20.14
C THR A 256 -9.23 -15.75 -19.30
N LYS A 257 -8.39 -16.61 -19.91
CA LYS A 257 -7.58 -17.60 -19.19
C LYS A 257 -6.72 -16.93 -18.10
N GLY A 258 -7.05 -17.22 -16.84
CA GLY A 258 -6.38 -16.69 -15.65
C GLY A 258 -7.03 -15.47 -15.00
N SER A 259 -8.19 -14.99 -15.49
CA SER A 259 -8.99 -13.98 -14.80
C SER A 259 -9.46 -14.46 -13.40
N PRO A 260 -9.64 -13.56 -12.42
CA PRO A 260 -10.09 -13.93 -11.09
C PRO A 260 -11.56 -14.38 -11.08
N GLY A 261 -11.88 -15.40 -10.28
CA GLY A 261 -13.26 -15.72 -9.88
C GLY A 261 -13.67 -14.91 -8.67
N ASP A 262 -13.79 -13.60 -8.84
CA ASP A 262 -13.97 -12.67 -7.73
C ASP A 262 -15.33 -12.84 -7.03
N TRP A 263 -16.40 -13.16 -7.77
CA TRP A 263 -17.70 -13.44 -7.14
C TRP A 263 -17.67 -14.74 -6.33
N ASP A 264 -17.13 -15.83 -6.89
CA ASP A 264 -16.94 -17.08 -6.15
C ASP A 264 -16.09 -16.86 -4.87
N ARG A 265 -15.01 -16.08 -4.96
CA ARG A 265 -14.17 -15.67 -3.82
C ARG A 265 -14.94 -14.85 -2.79
N ILE A 266 -15.72 -13.86 -3.22
CA ILE A 266 -16.56 -13.03 -2.34
C ILE A 266 -17.62 -13.89 -1.64
N ASN A 267 -18.30 -14.77 -2.36
CA ASN A 267 -19.29 -15.70 -1.79
C ASN A 267 -18.67 -16.63 -0.77
N GLN A 268 -17.49 -17.19 -1.05
CA GLN A 268 -16.77 -18.05 -0.12
C GLN A 268 -16.37 -17.30 1.16
N ASN A 269 -15.75 -16.13 1.02
CA ASN A 269 -15.37 -15.27 2.14
C ASN A 269 -16.58 -14.83 2.98
N ALA A 270 -17.68 -14.45 2.33
CA ALA A 270 -18.92 -14.04 2.98
C ALA A 270 -19.60 -15.21 3.70
N ALA A 271 -19.71 -16.38 3.08
CA ALA A 271 -20.33 -17.57 3.68
C ALA A 271 -19.51 -18.12 4.86
N GLU A 272 -18.18 -17.99 4.82
CA GLU A 272 -17.30 -18.31 5.93
C GLU A 272 -17.49 -17.33 7.10
N PHE A 273 -17.51 -16.03 6.82
CA PHE A 273 -17.78 -14.98 7.82
C PHE A 273 -19.19 -15.09 8.43
N ILE A 274 -20.23 -15.39 7.64
CA ILE A 274 -21.61 -15.56 8.14
C ILE A 274 -21.72 -16.80 9.04
N ARG A 275 -20.87 -17.82 8.86
CA ARG A 275 -20.85 -19.03 9.68
C ARG A 275 -20.03 -18.86 10.97
N ASN A 276 -18.85 -18.27 10.85
CA ASN A 276 -17.80 -18.31 11.88
C ASN A 276 -17.48 -16.93 12.50
N GLY A 277 -18.02 -15.86 11.93
CA GLY A 277 -17.73 -14.47 12.30
C GLY A 277 -16.33 -14.00 11.89
N ASP A 278 -16.01 -12.77 12.29
CA ASP A 278 -14.65 -12.27 12.41
C ASP A 278 -14.55 -11.59 13.79
N LYS A 279 -13.55 -11.96 14.59
CA LYS A 279 -13.32 -11.36 15.92
C LYS A 279 -12.84 -9.91 15.83
N GLY A 280 -12.32 -9.51 14.67
CA GLY A 280 -11.59 -8.26 14.48
C GLY A 280 -10.27 -8.25 15.26
N PRO A 281 -9.56 -7.11 15.25
CA PRO A 281 -8.27 -7.00 15.90
C PRO A 281 -8.37 -7.17 17.41
N GLN A 282 -7.39 -7.86 18.01
CA GLN A 282 -7.30 -8.06 19.45
C GLN A 282 -6.24 -7.12 20.04
N LEU A 283 -6.23 -6.93 21.36
CA LEU A 283 -5.18 -6.15 22.04
C LEU A 283 -3.78 -6.77 21.88
N THR A 284 -3.73 -8.08 21.55
CA THR A 284 -2.51 -8.84 21.26
C THR A 284 -2.26 -9.02 19.76
N SER A 285 -3.07 -8.45 18.86
CA SER A 285 -2.88 -8.60 17.43
C SER A 285 -1.63 -7.85 16.95
N ALA A 286 -0.78 -8.54 16.19
CA ALA A 286 0.37 -7.93 15.57
C ALA A 286 -0.08 -6.88 14.51
N PRO A 287 0.70 -5.81 14.25
CA PRO A 287 0.28 -4.73 13.35
C PRO A 287 -0.12 -5.23 11.95
N ASP A 288 0.59 -6.21 11.41
CA ASP A 288 0.30 -6.83 10.12
C ASP A 288 -1.04 -7.59 10.09
N GLU A 289 -1.59 -8.04 11.21
CA GLU A 289 -2.94 -8.63 11.24
C GLU A 289 -4.03 -7.62 10.85
N TYR A 290 -3.81 -6.33 11.13
CA TYR A 290 -4.68 -5.25 10.69
C TYR A 290 -4.64 -5.05 9.15
N SER A 291 -3.80 -5.77 8.39
CA SER A 291 -3.92 -5.86 6.92
C SER A 291 -5.03 -6.79 6.44
N ARG A 292 -5.35 -7.84 7.22
CA ARG A 292 -6.23 -8.96 6.82
C ARG A 292 -7.60 -8.99 7.52
N LEU A 293 -7.69 -8.50 8.75
CA LEU A 293 -8.93 -8.53 9.53
C LEU A 293 -10.02 -7.60 8.95
N GLY A 294 -11.28 -8.00 9.03
CA GLY A 294 -12.43 -7.33 8.41
C GLY A 294 -12.69 -7.68 6.93
N THR A 295 -11.86 -8.52 6.29
CA THR A 295 -12.05 -8.89 4.88
C THR A 295 -13.35 -9.66 4.64
N GLY A 296 -13.64 -10.65 5.49
CA GLY A 296 -14.89 -11.43 5.40
C GLY A 296 -16.13 -10.58 5.68
N ALA A 297 -16.05 -9.64 6.64
CA ALA A 297 -17.12 -8.69 6.92
C ALA A 297 -17.42 -7.79 5.72
N ARG A 298 -16.38 -7.26 5.05
CA ARG A 298 -16.54 -6.47 3.82
C ARG A 298 -17.17 -7.29 2.69
N ASP A 299 -16.72 -8.52 2.46
CA ASP A 299 -17.26 -9.36 1.40
C ASP A 299 -18.71 -9.79 1.68
N ALA A 300 -19.08 -10.02 2.94
CA ALA A 300 -20.48 -10.19 3.34
C ALA A 300 -21.32 -8.90 3.19
N ALA A 301 -20.73 -7.72 3.44
CA ALA A 301 -21.42 -6.44 3.24
C ALA A 301 -21.68 -6.18 1.74
N PHE A 302 -20.74 -6.55 0.87
CA PHE A 302 -20.92 -6.51 -0.58
C PHE A 302 -21.95 -7.55 -1.04
N LEU A 303 -21.92 -8.77 -0.50
CA LEU A 303 -22.96 -9.79 -0.74
C LEU A 303 -24.35 -9.25 -0.41
N PHE A 304 -24.55 -8.65 0.78
CA PHE A 304 -25.82 -8.00 1.14
C PHE A 304 -26.22 -6.91 0.13
N LEU A 305 -25.30 -6.02 -0.22
CA LEU A 305 -25.54 -4.93 -1.17
C LEU A 305 -25.97 -5.48 -2.56
N MET A 306 -25.48 -6.65 -2.93
CA MET A 306 -25.85 -7.39 -4.15
C MET A 306 -27.20 -8.11 -4.05
N THR A 307 -27.39 -9.00 -3.09
CA THR A 307 -28.49 -9.98 -3.04
C THR A 307 -29.59 -9.66 -2.05
N ALA A 308 -29.40 -8.66 -1.18
CA ALA A 308 -30.22 -8.37 0.00
C ALA A 308 -30.29 -9.52 1.03
N ASP A 309 -29.26 -10.38 1.10
CA ASP A 309 -29.20 -11.48 2.07
C ASP A 309 -29.26 -10.97 3.53
N GLY A 310 -30.34 -11.32 4.24
CA GLY A 310 -30.57 -10.89 5.62
C GLY A 310 -29.61 -11.51 6.65
N LYS A 311 -29.01 -12.66 6.37
CA LYS A 311 -27.96 -13.26 7.23
C LYS A 311 -26.66 -12.49 7.08
N ALA A 312 -26.30 -12.13 5.85
CA ALA A 312 -25.16 -11.27 5.55
C ALA A 312 -25.32 -9.89 6.24
N PHE A 313 -26.49 -9.26 6.12
CA PHE A 313 -26.80 -8.02 6.85
C PHE A 313 -26.62 -8.17 8.36
N THR A 314 -27.21 -9.21 8.95
CA THR A 314 -27.17 -9.44 10.41
C THR A 314 -25.74 -9.64 10.90
N ALA A 315 -24.97 -10.53 10.27
CA ALA A 315 -23.58 -10.79 10.64
C ALA A 315 -22.68 -9.54 10.51
N VAL A 316 -22.87 -8.72 9.47
CA VAL A 316 -22.11 -7.48 9.29
C VAL A 316 -22.50 -6.41 10.30
N ARG A 317 -23.80 -6.19 10.55
CA ARG A 317 -24.31 -5.28 11.58
C ARG A 317 -23.70 -5.62 12.94
N ASP A 318 -23.77 -6.90 13.32
CA ASP A 318 -23.32 -7.37 14.62
C ASP A 318 -21.80 -7.23 14.74
N TYR A 319 -21.03 -7.54 13.69
CA TYR A 319 -19.60 -7.24 13.61
C TYR A 319 -19.32 -5.74 13.82
N LEU A 320 -19.98 -4.85 13.07
CA LEU A 320 -19.72 -3.40 13.17
C LEU A 320 -19.95 -2.91 14.60
N LEU A 321 -21.06 -3.29 15.23
CA LEU A 321 -21.40 -2.90 16.61
C LEU A 321 -20.44 -3.49 17.65
N VAL A 322 -20.01 -4.76 17.49
CA VAL A 322 -18.98 -5.37 18.35
C VAL A 322 -17.66 -4.60 18.27
N GLN A 323 -17.22 -4.20 17.08
CA GLN A 323 -15.98 -3.44 16.93
C GLN A 323 -16.07 -2.01 17.51
N VAL A 324 -17.25 -1.39 17.60
CA VAL A 324 -17.42 -0.10 18.31
C VAL A 324 -17.04 -0.22 19.79
N GLY A 325 -17.36 -1.36 20.41
CA GLY A 325 -17.00 -1.67 21.80
C GLY A 325 -15.61 -2.29 21.99
N ASN A 326 -14.90 -2.63 20.92
CA ASN A 326 -13.62 -3.34 21.01
C ASN A 326 -12.47 -2.37 21.37
N PRO A 327 -11.78 -2.55 22.52
CA PRO A 327 -10.72 -1.64 22.96
C PRO A 327 -9.52 -1.63 22.01
N ALA A 328 -9.23 -2.72 21.28
CA ALA A 328 -8.10 -2.78 20.35
C ALA A 328 -8.19 -1.74 19.23
N VAL A 329 -9.41 -1.49 18.75
CA VAL A 329 -9.72 -0.54 17.68
C VAL A 329 -10.31 0.78 18.19
N ASN A 330 -10.22 1.04 19.50
CA ASN A 330 -10.39 2.38 20.06
C ASN A 330 -9.04 3.13 20.03
N PHE A 331 -8.54 3.38 18.82
CA PHE A 331 -7.19 3.89 18.58
C PHE A 331 -6.80 5.15 19.40
N PRO A 332 -7.68 6.14 19.66
CA PRO A 332 -7.42 7.25 20.60
C PRO A 332 -6.92 6.85 21.99
N SER A 333 -7.18 5.62 22.43
CA SER A 333 -6.77 5.09 23.73
C SER A 333 -5.61 4.09 23.68
N THR A 334 -5.31 3.53 22.49
CA THR A 334 -4.29 2.48 22.31
C THR A 334 -3.08 2.93 21.48
N LEU A 335 -3.20 3.99 20.69
CA LEU A 335 -2.16 4.52 19.81
C LEU A 335 -1.67 5.90 20.29
N CYS A 336 -0.42 6.24 19.97
CA CYS A 336 0.24 7.47 20.41
C CYS A 336 0.54 8.39 19.21
N LEU A 337 0.37 9.70 19.36
CA LEU A 337 0.86 10.66 18.35
C LEU A 337 2.41 10.66 18.32
N THR A 338 3.02 10.42 19.48
CA THR A 338 4.45 10.19 19.69
C THR A 338 4.63 9.10 20.75
N ASP A 339 5.35 8.04 20.43
CA ASP A 339 5.67 6.97 21.39
C ASP A 339 6.89 7.36 22.27
N LYS A 340 7.29 6.47 23.18
CA LYS A 340 8.42 6.76 24.09
C LYS A 340 9.78 6.81 23.39
N ASN A 341 9.94 6.03 22.33
CA ASN A 341 11.21 5.74 21.69
C ASN A 341 11.44 6.70 20.51
N ASN A 342 10.40 7.09 19.76
CA ASN A 342 10.43 8.28 18.92
C ASN A 342 9.03 8.72 18.42
N TRP A 343 8.99 9.75 17.57
CA TRP A 343 7.82 10.10 16.76
C TRP A 343 7.71 9.13 15.56
N ASN A 344 6.56 8.48 15.42
CA ASN A 344 6.32 7.40 14.45
C ASN A 344 5.12 7.73 13.55
N PRO A 345 5.28 8.61 12.53
CA PRO A 345 4.20 9.03 11.64
C PRO A 345 3.76 7.93 10.66
N ASP A 346 4.59 6.89 10.48
CA ASP A 346 4.40 5.82 9.49
C ASP A 346 3.87 4.51 10.11
N GLY A 347 3.77 4.44 11.44
CA GLY A 347 3.59 3.18 12.18
C GLY A 347 2.19 2.57 12.12
N TYR A 348 1.16 3.36 11.77
CA TYR A 348 -0.25 2.93 11.91
C TYR A 348 -0.98 2.71 10.58
N PHE A 349 -0.24 2.51 9.49
CA PHE A 349 -0.84 2.32 8.16
C PHE A 349 -1.71 1.06 8.06
N PHE A 350 -1.38 -0.01 8.80
CA PHE A 350 -2.25 -1.19 8.89
C PHE A 350 -3.55 -0.90 9.65
N GLN A 351 -3.50 -0.14 10.74
CA GLN A 351 -4.69 0.29 11.49
C GLN A 351 -5.56 1.24 10.66
N GLY A 352 -4.96 2.12 9.86
CA GLY A 352 -5.64 2.92 8.83
C GLY A 352 -6.26 2.05 7.74
N SER A 353 -5.55 1.02 7.27
CA SER A 353 -6.06 0.03 6.31
C SER A 353 -7.30 -0.72 6.84
N TRP A 354 -7.26 -1.11 8.12
CA TRP A 354 -8.41 -1.71 8.79
C TRP A 354 -9.58 -0.73 8.92
N LEU A 355 -9.33 0.52 9.35
CA LEU A 355 -10.39 1.54 9.45
C LEU A 355 -11.04 1.80 8.10
N LEU A 356 -10.25 1.86 7.02
CA LEU A 356 -10.77 2.03 5.66
C LEU A 356 -11.68 0.86 5.25
N ARG A 357 -11.28 -0.41 5.50
CA ARG A 357 -12.17 -1.57 5.30
C ARG A 357 -13.44 -1.48 6.15
N TYR A 358 -13.33 -1.05 7.40
CA TYR A 358 -14.47 -0.88 8.31
C TYR A 358 -15.47 0.17 7.78
N VAL A 359 -14.96 1.30 7.28
CA VAL A 359 -15.77 2.38 6.70
C VAL A 359 -16.46 1.94 5.40
N VAL A 360 -15.78 1.17 4.53
CA VAL A 360 -16.39 0.55 3.33
C VAL A 360 -17.50 -0.44 3.72
N THR A 361 -17.21 -1.31 4.69
CA THR A 361 -18.14 -2.33 5.22
C THR A 361 -19.40 -1.68 5.79
N TYR A 362 -19.23 -0.57 6.51
CA TYR A 362 -20.35 0.24 6.99
C TYR A 362 -21.15 0.87 5.86
N ASP A 363 -20.52 1.61 4.93
CA ASP A 363 -21.21 2.30 3.82
C ASP A 363 -22.09 1.34 2.99
N PHE A 364 -21.60 0.11 2.74
CA PHE A 364 -22.35 -0.94 2.02
C PHE A 364 -23.65 -1.38 2.71
N ILE A 365 -23.73 -1.38 4.06
CA ILE A 365 -24.97 -1.76 4.79
C ILE A 365 -25.72 -0.56 5.40
N ARG A 366 -25.14 0.65 5.33
CA ARG A 366 -25.62 1.88 5.97
C ARG A 366 -27.05 2.30 5.59
N SER A 367 -27.54 1.82 4.45
CA SER A 367 -28.91 2.06 3.99
C SER A 367 -29.96 1.34 4.84
N ALA A 368 -29.63 0.21 5.47
CA ALA A 368 -30.53 -0.66 6.24
C ALA A 368 -30.38 -0.55 7.76
N LEU A 369 -29.35 0.13 8.27
CA LEU A 369 -29.15 0.37 9.70
C LEU A 369 -30.08 1.47 10.26
N THR A 370 -30.53 1.29 11.50
CA THR A 370 -31.36 2.28 12.21
C THR A 370 -30.58 3.57 12.49
N PRO A 371 -31.25 4.72 12.70
CA PRO A 371 -30.57 5.97 13.07
C PRO A 371 -29.67 5.84 14.31
N THR A 372 -30.06 5.02 15.29
CA THR A 372 -29.30 4.81 16.53
C THR A 372 -28.02 4.01 16.28
N GLU A 373 -28.09 2.90 15.53
CA GLU A 373 -26.90 2.10 15.17
C GLU A 373 -25.93 2.92 14.31
N ARG A 374 -26.46 3.68 13.34
CA ARG A 374 -25.65 4.60 12.53
C ARG A 374 -24.97 5.66 13.38
N LEU A 375 -25.65 6.26 14.37
CA LEU A 375 -25.06 7.24 15.27
C LEU A 375 -23.92 6.67 16.13
N VAL A 376 -24.06 5.42 16.59
CA VAL A 376 -23.02 4.71 17.35
C VAL A 376 -21.79 4.42 16.48
N ILE A 377 -22.00 3.95 15.25
CA ILE A 377 -20.92 3.64 14.29
C ILE A 377 -20.27 4.90 13.72
N ASP A 378 -21.05 5.92 13.36
CA ASP A 378 -20.57 7.22 12.86
C ASP A 378 -19.61 7.87 13.89
N ASN A 379 -19.98 7.86 15.18
CA ASN A 379 -19.15 8.39 16.26
C ASN A 379 -17.84 7.62 16.46
N PHE A 380 -17.86 6.29 16.32
CA PHE A 380 -16.66 5.45 16.38
C PHE A 380 -15.71 5.73 15.22
N ILE A 381 -16.24 5.79 13.99
CA ILE A 381 -15.48 6.14 12.78
C ILE A 381 -14.85 7.52 12.94
N ARG A 382 -15.64 8.53 13.36
CA ARG A 382 -15.18 9.92 13.51
C ARG A 382 -14.03 10.02 14.50
N ARG A 383 -14.16 9.37 15.67
CA ARG A 383 -13.14 9.41 16.74
C ARG A 383 -11.82 8.77 16.30
N ASN A 384 -11.87 7.66 15.56
CA ASN A 384 -10.69 7.00 15.02
C ASN A 384 -10.06 7.75 13.82
N ALA A 385 -10.87 8.30 12.92
CA ALA A 385 -10.40 9.09 11.78
C ALA A 385 -9.69 10.38 12.23
N TYR A 386 -10.20 11.05 13.27
CA TYR A 386 -9.58 12.27 13.81
C TYR A 386 -8.22 12.01 14.47
N LEU A 387 -7.98 10.84 15.09
CA LEU A 387 -6.63 10.47 15.54
C LEU A 387 -5.66 10.51 14.35
N PHE A 388 -6.01 9.82 13.27
CA PHE A 388 -5.14 9.69 12.10
C PHE A 388 -4.92 11.02 11.36
N ALA A 389 -5.96 11.84 11.24
CA ALA A 389 -5.81 13.21 10.74
C ALA A 389 -4.89 14.04 11.65
N THR A 390 -5.05 13.96 12.98
CA THR A 390 -4.20 14.68 13.94
C THR A 390 -2.75 14.19 13.90
N GLN A 391 -2.51 12.88 13.75
CA GLN A 391 -1.18 12.30 13.58
C GLN A 391 -0.53 12.84 12.30
N MET A 392 -1.24 12.85 11.17
CA MET A 392 -0.75 13.35 9.89
C MET A 392 -0.48 14.86 9.93
N ASP A 393 -1.41 15.62 10.50
CA ASP A 393 -1.34 17.07 10.53
C ASP A 393 -0.24 17.57 11.50
N SER A 394 -0.07 16.91 12.65
CA SER A 394 1.06 17.09 13.57
C SER A 394 2.40 16.68 12.94
N ALA A 395 2.43 15.53 12.25
CA ALA A 395 3.62 15.00 11.59
C ALA A 395 4.19 15.98 10.55
N LEU A 396 3.32 16.56 9.72
CA LEU A 396 3.72 17.48 8.65
C LEU A 396 3.90 18.92 9.15
N ALA A 397 3.34 19.30 10.30
CA ALA A 397 3.62 20.59 10.95
C ALA A 397 5.07 20.73 11.42
N ASN A 398 5.77 19.61 11.70
CA ASN A 398 7.22 19.61 11.97
C ASN A 398 8.08 20.00 10.75
N VAL A 399 7.49 20.02 9.55
CA VAL A 399 8.14 20.38 8.28
C VAL A 399 7.63 21.73 7.77
N PHE A 400 6.31 21.97 7.86
CA PHE A 400 5.63 23.20 7.45
C PHE A 400 4.65 23.67 8.54
N PRO A 401 5.10 24.45 9.56
CA PRO A 401 4.28 24.78 10.73
C PRO A 401 2.95 25.47 10.45
N ASN A 402 2.86 26.22 9.34
CA ASN A 402 1.67 27.01 9.00
C ASN A 402 0.78 26.33 7.92
N ARG A 403 1.08 25.09 7.49
CA ARG A 403 0.34 24.36 6.43
C ARG A 403 -1.16 24.26 6.64
N LEU A 404 -1.63 24.24 7.89
CA LEU A 404 -3.06 24.20 8.23
C LEU A 404 -3.80 25.48 7.79
N LYS A 405 -3.08 26.58 7.60
CA LYS A 405 -3.53 27.87 7.07
C LYS A 405 -3.26 28.03 5.57
N GLY A 406 -2.66 27.04 4.91
CA GLY A 406 -2.20 27.12 3.53
C GLY A 406 -0.86 27.83 3.33
N ASP A 407 -0.15 28.19 4.41
CA ASP A 407 1.14 28.88 4.34
C ASP A 407 2.32 27.90 4.50
N TYR A 408 3.15 27.83 3.44
CA TYR A 408 4.37 27.02 3.34
C TYR A 408 5.64 27.88 3.26
N SER A 409 5.55 29.19 3.50
CA SER A 409 6.71 30.10 3.52
C SER A 409 7.65 29.76 4.68
N LYS A 410 7.08 29.45 5.86
CA LYS A 410 7.83 28.91 7.00
C LYS A 410 8.07 27.42 6.81
N LYS A 411 9.35 27.07 6.64
CA LYS A 411 9.86 25.71 6.47
C LYS A 411 10.70 25.33 7.70
N LEU A 412 10.79 24.04 8.00
CA LEU A 412 11.64 23.48 9.06
C LEU A 412 12.31 22.18 8.60
N TRP A 413 13.38 21.81 9.30
CA TRP A 413 14.10 20.54 9.11
C TRP A 413 14.41 20.27 7.62
N VAL A 414 13.95 19.15 7.06
CA VAL A 414 14.18 18.77 5.65
C VAL A 414 13.68 19.80 4.63
N ALA A 415 12.70 20.64 4.96
CA ALA A 415 12.18 21.68 4.05
C ALA A 415 12.97 23.01 4.10
N ASP A 416 13.74 23.28 5.16
CA ASP A 416 14.65 24.45 5.26
C ASP A 416 16.13 24.04 5.05
N ALA A 417 16.39 22.85 4.49
CA ALA A 417 17.70 22.21 4.50
C ALA A 417 18.77 22.91 3.61
N ARG A 418 19.35 23.99 4.13
CA ARG A 418 20.41 24.80 3.48
C ARG A 418 21.75 24.07 3.34
N ASN A 419 21.95 23.02 4.14
CA ASN A 419 23.22 22.32 4.33
C ASN A 419 23.23 20.91 3.71
N GLY A 420 22.64 20.74 2.52
CA GLY A 420 22.71 19.49 1.73
C GLY A 420 21.74 18.37 2.12
N ILE A 421 21.22 18.35 3.36
CA ILE A 421 20.25 17.37 3.89
C ILE A 421 18.94 17.32 3.07
N ALA A 422 18.68 18.31 2.21
CA ALA A 422 17.57 18.28 1.26
C ALA A 422 17.54 17.03 0.37
N TRP A 423 18.71 16.45 0.06
CA TRP A 423 18.86 15.43 -0.97
C TRP A 423 19.19 14.05 -0.42
N MET A 424 18.38 13.05 -0.76
CA MET A 424 18.56 11.69 -0.28
C MET A 424 19.83 11.06 -0.86
N SER A 425 20.55 10.36 0.01
CA SER A 425 21.71 9.53 -0.34
C SER A 425 21.64 8.24 0.49
N LYS A 426 21.79 7.06 -0.12
CA LYS A 426 21.73 5.77 0.58
C LYS A 426 22.94 4.89 0.24
N ARG A 427 23.25 3.91 1.09
CA ARG A 427 24.06 2.76 0.68
C ARG A 427 23.18 1.82 -0.15
N PHE A 428 23.78 1.11 -1.10
CA PHE A 428 23.09 0.23 -2.03
C PHE A 428 23.63 -1.20 -1.90
N ASP A 429 22.84 -2.17 -2.37
CA ASP A 429 23.34 -3.52 -2.66
C ASP A 429 24.24 -3.40 -3.91
N THR A 430 25.55 -3.52 -3.70
CA THR A 430 26.57 -3.33 -4.73
C THR A 430 27.09 -4.64 -5.31
N ASN A 431 26.96 -5.74 -4.56
CA ASN A 431 27.47 -7.06 -4.91
C ASN A 431 26.35 -8.04 -5.37
N GLY A 432 25.09 -7.68 -5.19
CA GLY A 432 23.90 -8.43 -5.61
C GLY A 432 23.47 -9.50 -4.61
N ASP A 433 23.75 -9.37 -3.31
CA ASP A 433 23.35 -10.34 -2.27
C ASP A 433 21.92 -10.13 -1.71
N CYS A 434 21.29 -8.99 -2.02
CA CYS A 434 19.99 -8.52 -1.54
C CYS A 434 19.95 -8.00 -0.09
N LYS A 435 21.12 -7.65 0.46
CA LYS A 435 21.26 -6.85 1.70
C LYS A 435 22.01 -5.55 1.40
N VAL A 436 22.22 -4.75 2.45
CA VAL A 436 23.08 -3.56 2.43
C VAL A 436 23.92 -3.63 3.70
N ASP A 437 24.99 -4.43 3.68
CA ASP A 437 25.74 -4.83 4.88
C ASP A 437 27.24 -4.43 4.83
N GLY A 438 28.12 -5.11 5.56
CA GLY A 438 29.56 -4.81 5.56
C GLY A 438 30.29 -5.19 4.26
N SER A 439 29.64 -5.94 3.38
CA SER A 439 30.16 -6.39 2.08
C SER A 439 29.92 -5.42 0.91
N ASP A 440 29.17 -4.33 1.16
CA ASP A 440 28.86 -3.30 0.16
C ASP A 440 29.74 -2.06 0.27
N GLU A 441 29.74 -1.20 -0.76
CA GLU A 441 30.45 0.09 -0.68
C GLU A 441 30.00 0.88 0.58
N PRO A 442 30.91 1.29 1.47
CA PRO A 442 30.55 1.94 2.73
C PRO A 442 30.00 3.36 2.54
N LYS A 443 30.26 3.98 1.38
CA LYS A 443 29.89 5.35 1.05
C LYS A 443 28.43 5.42 0.56
N PRO A 444 27.57 6.26 1.15
CA PRO A 444 26.25 6.50 0.60
C PRO A 444 26.36 7.32 -0.70
N ALA A 445 25.62 6.91 -1.73
CA ALA A 445 25.57 7.57 -3.03
C ALA A 445 24.24 8.32 -3.26
N PRO A 446 24.22 9.36 -4.11
CA PRO A 446 23.00 10.10 -4.44
C PRO A 446 21.88 9.21 -5.00
N VAL A 447 20.66 9.40 -4.51
CA VAL A 447 19.48 8.69 -4.98
C VAL A 447 18.82 9.44 -6.14
N TYR A 448 18.61 8.77 -7.26
CA TYR A 448 17.86 9.27 -8.42
C TYR A 448 16.66 8.37 -8.70
N ALA A 449 15.60 8.94 -9.25
CA ALA A 449 14.33 8.25 -9.49
C ALA A 449 14.47 7.02 -10.40
N TYR A 450 15.29 7.14 -11.45
CA TYR A 450 15.54 6.14 -12.49
C TYR A 450 16.75 6.54 -13.34
N ALA A 451 17.16 5.65 -14.26
CA ALA A 451 18.00 5.94 -15.43
C ALA A 451 17.24 5.59 -16.73
N LYS A 452 17.59 6.23 -17.83
CA LYS A 452 17.07 5.98 -19.19
C LYS A 452 18.11 5.25 -20.05
N THR A 453 17.68 4.66 -21.17
CA THR A 453 18.53 3.88 -22.10
C THR A 453 19.70 4.66 -22.73
N ASP A 454 19.64 5.98 -22.74
CA ASP A 454 20.71 6.89 -23.20
C ASP A 454 21.74 7.21 -22.09
N GLY A 455 21.55 6.69 -20.88
CA GLY A 455 22.35 7.00 -19.69
C GLY A 455 21.90 8.25 -18.94
N ALA A 456 20.90 8.99 -19.41
CA ALA A 456 20.39 10.15 -18.70
C ALA A 456 19.66 9.71 -17.42
N LEU A 457 20.02 10.32 -16.29
CA LEU A 457 19.35 10.09 -15.02
C LEU A 457 18.02 10.84 -14.97
N GLY A 458 17.05 10.26 -14.27
CA GLY A 458 15.84 10.95 -13.84
C GLY A 458 16.13 11.98 -12.73
N PRO A 459 15.10 12.56 -12.11
CA PRO A 459 15.30 13.53 -11.04
C PRO A 459 15.99 12.94 -9.80
N ARG A 460 16.78 13.75 -9.09
CA ARG A 460 17.37 13.38 -7.79
C ARG A 460 16.29 13.40 -6.71
N ILE A 461 16.22 12.36 -5.88
CA ILE A 461 15.21 12.25 -4.82
C ILE A 461 15.62 13.05 -3.57
N THR A 462 14.62 13.60 -2.89
CA THR A 462 14.76 14.50 -1.73
C THR A 462 14.32 13.81 -0.45
N GLU A 463 14.91 14.16 0.70
CA GLU A 463 14.44 13.64 1.99
C GLU A 463 13.00 14.11 2.29
N LEU A 464 12.66 15.33 1.88
CA LEU A 464 11.31 15.88 1.96
C LEU A 464 10.26 14.99 1.27
N SER A 465 10.59 14.38 0.13
CA SER A 465 9.64 13.51 -0.59
C SER A 465 9.24 12.26 0.20
N GLN A 466 10.08 11.79 1.14
CA GLN A 466 9.75 10.66 2.03
C GLN A 466 8.63 10.98 3.03
N PHE A 467 8.24 12.26 3.16
CA PHE A 467 7.11 12.67 3.99
C PHE A 467 5.75 12.43 3.32
N TYR A 468 5.76 12.08 2.03
CA TYR A 468 4.58 11.86 1.18
C TYR A 468 4.60 10.44 0.62
N ASN A 469 4.69 9.47 1.54
CA ASN A 469 4.91 8.06 1.26
C ASN A 469 3.63 7.22 1.31
N ASN A 470 3.71 5.98 0.82
CA ASN A 470 2.59 5.07 0.63
C ASN A 470 1.84 4.72 1.93
N ARG A 471 2.54 4.66 3.08
CA ARG A 471 1.95 4.40 4.39
C ARG A 471 1.11 5.58 4.85
N ARG A 472 1.55 6.81 4.56
CA ARG A 472 0.81 8.04 4.89
C ARG A 472 -0.35 8.28 3.94
N ALA A 473 -0.20 7.95 2.66
CA ALA A 473 -1.30 7.97 1.70
C ALA A 473 -2.43 6.99 2.07
N ALA A 474 -2.10 5.82 2.62
CA ALA A 474 -3.08 4.88 3.19
C ALA A 474 -3.91 5.52 4.30
N ILE A 475 -3.23 6.20 5.23
CA ILE A 475 -3.85 6.86 6.39
C ILE A 475 -4.71 8.05 5.92
N ALA A 476 -4.21 8.87 4.99
CA ALA A 476 -4.94 9.99 4.40
C ALA A 476 -6.22 9.56 3.65
N LEU A 477 -6.15 8.47 2.88
CA LEU A 477 -7.32 7.86 2.26
C LEU A 477 -8.32 7.35 3.32
N ALA A 478 -7.83 6.69 4.38
CA ALA A 478 -8.69 6.15 5.44
C ALA A 478 -9.50 7.23 6.16
N TYR A 479 -8.86 8.32 6.62
CA TYR A 479 -9.59 9.40 7.29
C TYR A 479 -10.34 10.32 6.32
N GLY A 480 -9.88 10.48 5.08
CA GLY A 480 -10.60 11.21 4.03
C GLY A 480 -11.91 10.52 3.63
N ALA A 481 -11.89 9.20 3.44
CA ALA A 481 -13.09 8.41 3.14
C ALA A 481 -14.05 8.34 4.33
N ALA A 482 -13.53 8.25 5.57
CA ALA A 482 -14.33 8.44 6.77
C ALA A 482 -15.02 9.81 6.78
N GLY A 483 -14.29 10.87 6.44
CA GLY A 483 -14.84 12.22 6.28
C GLY A 483 -16.00 12.28 5.28
N LEU A 484 -15.86 11.63 4.12
CA LEU A 484 -16.93 11.58 3.11
C LEU A 484 -18.18 10.82 3.59
N VAL A 485 -18.02 9.68 4.26
CA VAL A 485 -19.16 8.93 4.83
C VAL A 485 -19.87 9.74 5.92
N LEU A 486 -19.11 10.50 6.71
CA LEU A 486 -19.63 11.33 7.80
C LEU A 486 -20.11 12.73 7.37
N ALA A 487 -19.87 13.13 6.12
CA ALA A 487 -19.95 14.52 5.65
C ALA A 487 -19.16 15.51 6.53
N ASP A 488 -17.99 15.08 7.04
CA ASP A 488 -17.12 15.88 7.91
C ASP A 488 -16.09 16.68 7.06
N PRO A 489 -16.22 18.02 7.00
CA PRO A 489 -15.38 18.84 6.13
C PRO A 489 -13.93 18.97 6.64
N VAL A 490 -13.65 18.73 7.92
CA VAL A 490 -12.30 18.84 8.50
C VAL A 490 -11.46 17.63 8.08
N LEU A 491 -12.03 16.43 8.19
CA LEU A 491 -11.41 15.19 7.71
C LEU A 491 -11.18 15.22 6.20
N ILE A 492 -12.18 15.66 5.42
CA ILE A 492 -12.07 15.84 3.97
C ILE A 492 -10.95 16.84 3.63
N SER A 493 -10.90 18.00 4.29
CA SER A 493 -9.91 19.04 4.02
C SER A 493 -8.49 18.62 4.37
N SER A 494 -8.29 17.90 5.47
CA SER A 494 -6.99 17.34 5.84
C SER A 494 -6.48 16.30 4.82
N ALA A 495 -7.37 15.45 4.30
CA ALA A 495 -7.00 14.44 3.30
C ALA A 495 -6.66 15.07 1.95
N LYS A 496 -7.46 16.04 1.50
CA LYS A 496 -7.18 16.86 0.30
C LYS A 496 -5.84 17.60 0.43
N ARG A 497 -5.55 18.19 1.60
CA ARG A 497 -4.26 18.87 1.87
C ARG A 497 -3.09 17.90 1.70
N TYR A 498 -3.16 16.68 2.25
CA TYR A 498 -2.12 15.66 2.06
C TYR A 498 -1.88 15.35 0.57
N THR A 499 -2.93 15.15 -0.23
CA THR A 499 -2.79 14.88 -1.67
C THR A 499 -2.21 16.07 -2.44
N PHE A 500 -2.63 17.29 -2.14
CA PHE A 500 -2.08 18.51 -2.76
C PHE A 500 -0.59 18.68 -2.41
N GLU A 501 -0.20 18.45 -1.16
CA GLU A 501 1.19 18.50 -0.71
C GLU A 501 2.05 17.39 -1.33
N TRP A 502 1.53 16.16 -1.48
CA TRP A 502 2.23 15.08 -2.20
C TRP A 502 2.48 15.46 -3.67
N LEU A 503 1.48 16.00 -4.38
CA LEU A 503 1.66 16.50 -5.75
C LEU A 503 2.63 17.70 -5.84
N THR A 504 2.77 18.46 -4.75
CA THR A 504 3.68 19.63 -4.67
C THR A 504 5.12 19.23 -4.31
N TYR A 505 5.34 18.32 -3.36
CA TYR A 505 6.66 18.05 -2.77
C TYR A 505 7.15 16.59 -2.89
N GLY A 506 6.29 15.66 -3.36
CA GLY A 506 6.58 14.23 -3.51
C GLY A 506 6.48 13.71 -4.95
N VAL A 507 6.16 14.57 -5.92
CA VAL A 507 6.06 14.26 -7.35
C VAL A 507 6.88 15.25 -8.16
N TRP A 508 7.47 14.79 -9.25
CA TRP A 508 8.31 15.56 -10.19
C TRP A 508 7.57 15.91 -11.50
N PRO A 509 8.11 16.82 -12.33
CA PRO A 509 7.47 17.26 -13.58
C PRO A 509 7.40 16.19 -14.69
N ASP A 510 7.97 15.01 -14.47
CA ASP A 510 7.85 13.82 -15.31
C ASP A 510 6.91 12.74 -14.71
N GLY A 511 6.22 13.05 -13.60
CA GLY A 511 5.36 12.15 -12.86
C GLY A 511 6.06 11.10 -12.00
N SER A 512 7.40 11.08 -11.96
CA SER A 512 8.16 10.25 -11.01
C SER A 512 7.94 10.74 -9.56
N GLN A 513 8.17 9.87 -8.58
CA GLN A 513 7.69 10.07 -7.20
C GLN A 513 8.76 9.79 -6.14
N GLY A 514 8.59 10.36 -4.93
CA GLY A 514 9.54 10.20 -3.82
C GLY A 514 9.77 8.75 -3.39
N GLU A 515 8.74 7.90 -3.54
CA GLU A 515 8.83 6.46 -3.33
C GLU A 515 9.92 5.79 -4.18
N TYR A 516 10.31 6.37 -5.32
CA TYR A 516 11.32 5.80 -6.21
C TYR A 516 12.72 5.77 -5.56
N ALA A 517 12.92 6.43 -4.41
CA ALA A 517 14.08 6.18 -3.55
C ALA A 517 14.25 4.72 -3.10
N ARG A 518 13.15 3.97 -3.02
CA ARG A 518 13.13 2.55 -2.65
C ARG A 518 13.44 1.61 -3.82
N ASN A 519 13.67 2.13 -5.03
CA ASN A 519 14.13 1.30 -6.14
C ASN A 519 15.45 0.59 -5.77
N GLY A 520 15.52 -0.70 -6.10
CA GLY A 520 16.60 -1.62 -5.70
C GLY A 520 16.41 -2.29 -4.34
N ASP A 521 15.52 -1.80 -3.46
CA ASP A 521 15.31 -2.39 -2.14
C ASP A 521 14.80 -3.85 -2.29
N TYR A 522 15.34 -4.76 -1.47
CA TYR A 522 15.05 -6.21 -1.52
C TYR A 522 15.39 -6.91 -2.85
N CYS A 523 16.35 -6.37 -3.64
CA CYS A 523 16.63 -6.76 -5.03
C CYS A 523 15.46 -6.57 -6.00
N ILE A 524 14.57 -5.61 -5.74
CA ILE A 524 13.46 -5.29 -6.64
C ILE A 524 13.71 -3.92 -7.30
N PRO A 525 14.14 -3.86 -8.57
CA PRO A 525 14.42 -2.62 -9.30
C PRO A 525 13.27 -1.61 -9.23
N GLN A 526 12.04 -2.10 -9.32
CA GLN A 526 10.81 -1.30 -9.34
C GLN A 526 10.15 -1.10 -7.96
N GLN A 527 10.82 -1.40 -6.84
CA GLN A 527 10.16 -1.43 -5.53
C GLN A 527 9.58 -0.07 -5.11
N GLY A 528 10.20 1.03 -5.52
CA GLY A 528 9.65 2.38 -5.37
C GLY A 528 8.52 2.72 -6.32
N VAL A 529 8.46 2.08 -7.50
CA VAL A 529 7.29 2.17 -8.41
C VAL A 529 6.11 1.39 -7.84
N ILE A 530 6.37 0.25 -7.20
CA ILE A 530 5.40 -0.58 -6.46
C ILE A 530 4.76 0.24 -5.34
N TYR A 531 5.56 0.88 -4.47
CA TYR A 531 5.03 1.73 -3.41
C TYR A 531 4.43 3.06 -3.92
N GLY A 532 4.98 3.65 -4.98
CA GLY A 532 4.40 4.79 -5.70
C GLY A 532 3.02 4.47 -6.30
N GLY A 533 2.78 3.21 -6.67
CA GLY A 533 1.47 2.69 -7.05
C GLY A 533 0.44 2.90 -5.95
N ALA A 534 0.74 2.53 -4.71
CA ALA A 534 -0.16 2.71 -3.57
C ALA A 534 -0.39 4.19 -3.18
N ASN A 535 0.61 5.08 -3.35
CA ASN A 535 0.41 6.54 -3.28
C ASN A 535 -0.66 6.99 -4.30
N THR A 536 -0.45 6.59 -5.56
CA THR A 536 -1.27 6.98 -6.71
C THR A 536 -2.70 6.43 -6.60
N ALA A 537 -2.85 5.16 -6.22
CA ALA A 537 -4.12 4.49 -5.94
C ALA A 537 -4.89 5.17 -4.80
N SER A 538 -4.20 5.60 -3.74
CA SER A 538 -4.82 6.29 -2.62
C SER A 538 -5.42 7.64 -3.03
N ALA A 539 -4.66 8.43 -3.79
CA ALA A 539 -5.11 9.72 -4.32
C ALA A 539 -6.22 9.57 -5.38
N ALA A 540 -6.09 8.58 -6.27
CA ALA A 540 -7.10 8.26 -7.28
C ALA A 540 -8.42 7.82 -6.65
N LEU A 541 -8.40 6.96 -5.62
CA LEU A 541 -9.60 6.57 -4.91
C LEU A 541 -10.23 7.77 -4.20
N LEU A 542 -9.45 8.55 -3.42
CA LEU A 542 -9.98 9.72 -2.71
C LEU A 542 -10.63 10.73 -3.69
N ALA A 543 -10.01 11.00 -4.84
CA ALA A 543 -10.58 11.83 -5.90
C ALA A 543 -11.89 11.26 -6.46
N SER A 544 -11.95 9.95 -6.70
CA SER A 544 -13.15 9.26 -7.20
C SER A 544 -14.33 9.32 -6.19
N LEU A 545 -14.04 9.15 -4.90
CA LEU A 545 -15.05 9.28 -3.83
C LEU A 545 -15.53 10.72 -3.65
N LEU A 546 -14.63 11.70 -3.73
CA LEU A 546 -14.96 13.14 -3.70
C LEU A 546 -15.87 13.54 -4.86
N SER A 547 -15.54 13.12 -6.08
CA SER A 547 -16.28 13.55 -7.27
C SER A 547 -17.65 12.88 -7.43
N ARG A 548 -17.89 11.73 -6.77
CA ARG A 548 -19.25 11.19 -6.56
C ARG A 548 -20.13 12.11 -5.70
N GLN A 549 -19.53 12.96 -4.86
CA GLN A 549 -20.21 14.01 -4.08
C GLN A 549 -20.11 15.40 -4.73
N GLY A 550 -19.66 15.48 -5.99
CA GLY A 550 -19.51 16.73 -6.74
C GLY A 550 -18.18 17.49 -6.53
N ASP A 551 -17.28 17.01 -5.67
CA ASP A 551 -15.97 17.65 -5.46
C ASP A 551 -14.93 17.10 -6.44
N THR A 552 -14.55 17.89 -7.44
CA THR A 552 -13.51 17.55 -8.43
C THR A 552 -12.13 18.12 -8.09
N SER A 553 -11.95 18.75 -6.93
CA SER A 553 -10.76 19.57 -6.66
C SER A 553 -9.43 18.82 -6.60
N ILE A 554 -9.41 17.51 -6.35
CA ILE A 554 -8.17 16.69 -6.51
C ILE A 554 -7.88 16.41 -7.99
N GLN A 555 -8.90 16.24 -8.85
CA GLN A 555 -8.70 16.11 -10.30
C GLN A 555 -8.17 17.42 -10.88
N ALA A 556 -8.76 18.54 -10.47
CA ALA A 556 -8.46 19.88 -10.96
C ALA A 556 -7.21 20.51 -10.32
N PHE A 557 -6.61 19.89 -9.30
CA PHE A 557 -5.39 20.42 -8.69
C PHE A 557 -4.20 20.28 -9.63
N SER A 558 -3.61 21.43 -9.96
CA SER A 558 -2.43 21.53 -10.80
C SER A 558 -1.44 22.50 -10.16
N THR A 559 -0.16 22.11 -10.08
CA THR A 559 0.87 22.93 -9.43
C THR A 559 2.18 22.93 -10.21
N ARG A 560 2.87 24.08 -10.18
CA ARG A 560 4.27 24.21 -10.60
C ARG A 560 5.22 24.39 -9.42
N GLU A 561 4.68 24.59 -8.22
CA GLU A 561 5.46 24.75 -7.00
C GLU A 561 6.08 23.41 -6.56
N GLY A 562 7.06 23.52 -5.68
CA GLY A 562 7.78 22.40 -5.10
C GLY A 562 8.93 22.90 -4.23
N LEU A 563 9.80 21.97 -3.86
CA LEU A 563 11.12 22.24 -3.29
C LEU A 563 12.13 21.22 -3.84
N PHE A 564 13.38 21.68 -4.00
CA PHE A 564 14.52 20.83 -4.31
C PHE A 564 14.35 20.00 -5.60
N GLY A 565 14.03 20.68 -6.70
CA GLY A 565 13.91 20.09 -8.04
C GLY A 565 12.58 19.39 -8.31
N THR A 566 11.63 19.41 -7.38
CA THR A 566 10.24 18.99 -7.66
C THR A 566 9.45 20.10 -8.37
N GLU A 567 9.92 21.34 -8.32
CA GLU A 567 9.40 22.51 -9.03
C GLU A 567 9.29 22.24 -10.55
N ALA A 568 8.18 22.62 -11.18
CA ALA A 568 7.97 22.41 -12.61
C ALA A 568 8.32 23.66 -13.42
N PRO A 569 9.48 23.72 -14.10
CA PRO A 569 9.88 24.87 -14.92
C PRO A 569 8.85 25.12 -16.03
N ALA A 570 8.79 26.35 -16.54
CA ALA A 570 7.76 26.75 -17.51
C ALA A 570 7.70 25.86 -18.77
N SER A 571 8.82 25.26 -19.17
CA SER A 571 8.96 24.31 -20.27
C SER A 571 8.44 22.89 -19.99
N ALA A 572 8.25 22.51 -18.72
CA ALA A 572 7.68 21.23 -18.31
C ALA A 572 6.15 21.35 -18.12
N PRO A 573 5.38 20.25 -18.19
CA PRO A 573 3.98 20.27 -17.76
C PRO A 573 3.88 20.59 -16.26
N PRO A 574 2.76 21.20 -15.79
CA PRO A 574 2.49 21.30 -14.37
C PRO A 574 2.13 19.92 -13.80
N LYS A 575 2.41 19.70 -12.52
CA LYS A 575 2.13 18.44 -11.83
C LYS A 575 0.65 18.33 -11.50
N THR A 576 0.07 17.17 -11.76
CA THR A 576 -1.33 16.82 -11.53
C THR A 576 -1.44 15.37 -11.06
N LEU A 577 -2.59 14.99 -10.50
CA LEU A 577 -2.90 13.57 -10.28
C LEU A 577 -2.89 12.78 -11.59
N GLU A 578 -3.34 13.39 -12.69
CA GLU A 578 -3.26 12.80 -14.04
C GLU A 578 -1.83 12.41 -14.42
N LEU A 579 -0.86 13.32 -14.31
CA LEU A 579 0.54 13.06 -14.66
C LEU A 579 1.12 11.88 -13.88
N ALA A 580 0.87 11.82 -12.56
CA ALA A 580 1.33 10.72 -11.72
C ALA A 580 0.72 9.36 -12.13
N ILE A 581 -0.55 9.34 -12.51
CA ILE A 581 -1.23 8.12 -13.01
C ILE A 581 -0.72 7.75 -14.41
N GLN A 582 -0.59 8.70 -15.34
CA GLN A 582 -0.09 8.45 -16.69
C GLN A 582 1.34 7.87 -16.67
N THR A 583 2.23 8.41 -15.83
CA THR A 583 3.58 7.88 -15.64
C THR A 583 3.56 6.48 -15.02
N GLN A 584 2.73 6.23 -14.00
CA GLN A 584 2.58 4.89 -13.43
C GLN A 584 2.08 3.88 -14.49
N LEU A 585 1.08 4.23 -15.30
CA LEU A 585 0.57 3.40 -16.40
C LEU A 585 1.61 3.16 -17.49
N GLY A 586 2.42 4.17 -17.82
CA GLY A 586 3.52 4.07 -18.77
C GLY A 586 4.63 3.10 -18.32
N LEU A 587 4.82 2.93 -17.01
CA LEU A 587 5.70 1.88 -16.47
C LEU A 587 5.01 0.51 -16.45
N ILE A 588 3.72 0.45 -16.11
CA ILE A 588 2.92 -0.80 -16.10
C ILE A 588 2.90 -1.44 -17.50
N ASN A 589 2.50 -0.69 -18.54
CA ASN A 589 2.46 -1.20 -19.91
C ASN A 589 3.84 -1.22 -20.62
N GLY A 590 4.85 -0.60 -20.00
CA GLY A 590 6.23 -0.58 -20.51
C GLY A 590 6.49 0.41 -21.64
N ASN A 591 5.62 1.40 -21.85
CA ASN A 591 5.88 2.53 -22.75
C ASN A 591 7.05 3.41 -22.27
N LEU A 592 7.22 3.57 -20.95
CA LEU A 592 8.34 4.30 -20.35
C LEU A 592 9.48 3.33 -20.02
N LYS A 593 10.55 3.34 -20.82
CA LYS A 593 11.74 2.51 -20.58
C LYS A 593 12.66 3.16 -19.53
N TRP A 594 12.28 3.02 -18.26
CA TRP A 594 13.06 3.44 -17.10
C TRP A 594 13.70 2.23 -16.41
N PHE A 595 14.87 2.45 -15.82
CA PHE A 595 15.70 1.43 -15.18
C PHE A 595 16.15 1.89 -13.81
N PHE A 596 16.39 0.95 -12.90
CA PHE A 596 16.96 1.24 -11.59
C PHE A 596 18.36 1.87 -11.72
N HIS A 597 18.57 3.01 -11.09
CA HIS A 597 19.86 3.71 -11.07
C HIS A 597 20.86 3.02 -10.13
N GLN A 598 21.99 2.61 -10.70
CA GLN A 598 23.08 1.87 -10.05
C GLN A 598 24.32 2.77 -9.89
N PRO A 599 24.43 3.60 -8.84
CA PRO A 599 25.52 4.58 -8.70
C PRO A 599 26.93 3.98 -8.54
N TRP A 600 27.05 2.68 -8.27
CA TRP A 600 28.33 1.97 -8.14
C TRP A 600 28.85 1.39 -9.48
N ARG A 601 28.22 1.74 -10.60
CA ARG A 601 28.62 1.30 -11.95
C ARG A 601 28.84 2.50 -12.87
N ASP A 602 30.04 2.59 -13.43
CA ASP A 602 30.42 3.61 -14.44
C ASP A 602 29.48 3.63 -15.65
N LYS A 603 28.89 2.47 -15.98
CA LYS A 603 27.86 2.31 -17.01
C LYS A 603 26.64 1.60 -16.43
N GLN A 604 25.48 2.23 -16.61
CA GLN A 604 24.18 1.68 -16.21
C GLN A 604 23.79 0.45 -17.07
N ASP A 605 23.06 -0.48 -16.48
CA ASP A 605 22.69 -1.77 -17.08
C ASP A 605 21.19 -1.80 -17.43
N PHE A 606 20.89 -1.63 -18.71
CA PHE A 606 19.53 -1.53 -19.25
C PHE A 606 18.90 -2.89 -19.60
N SER A 607 19.30 -3.97 -18.93
CA SER A 607 18.63 -5.27 -19.05
C SER A 607 17.26 -5.28 -18.37
N ASP A 608 16.38 -6.21 -18.78
CA ASP A 608 15.07 -6.43 -18.14
C ASP A 608 15.18 -6.70 -16.63
N ALA A 609 16.33 -7.22 -16.17
CA ALA A 609 16.62 -7.46 -14.75
C ALA A 609 16.76 -6.18 -13.90
N ASN A 610 16.95 -5.01 -14.52
CA ASN A 610 16.92 -3.69 -13.86
C ASN A 610 15.75 -2.80 -14.32
N ALA A 611 14.91 -3.29 -15.24
CA ALA A 611 13.82 -2.51 -15.81
C ALA A 611 12.74 -2.21 -14.75
N MET A 612 12.26 -0.98 -14.72
CA MET A 612 11.21 -0.53 -13.81
C MET A 612 9.79 -0.81 -14.36
N THR A 613 9.70 -1.59 -15.44
CA THR A 613 8.48 -1.80 -16.22
C THR A 613 7.85 -3.18 -16.01
N GLY A 614 6.58 -3.34 -16.41
CA GLY A 614 5.98 -4.67 -16.62
C GLY A 614 5.67 -5.51 -15.37
N PHE A 615 5.97 -4.98 -14.17
CA PHE A 615 5.42 -5.41 -12.87
C PHE A 615 5.62 -6.90 -12.51
N ARG A 616 6.71 -7.49 -13.03
CA ARG A 616 7.30 -8.75 -12.55
C ARG A 616 8.47 -8.46 -11.61
N SER A 617 8.33 -8.74 -10.31
CA SER A 617 9.38 -8.51 -9.31
C SER A 617 9.95 -9.83 -8.77
N TYR A 618 11.22 -9.85 -8.37
CA TYR A 618 11.92 -11.06 -7.91
C TYR A 618 12.30 -10.93 -6.41
N TYR A 619 11.34 -11.10 -5.52
CA TYR A 619 11.54 -10.92 -4.08
C TYR A 619 12.55 -11.94 -3.52
N MET A 620 13.59 -11.43 -2.83
CA MET A 620 14.63 -12.23 -2.15
C MET A 620 15.24 -13.36 -3.02
N LYS A 621 15.57 -13.05 -4.28
CA LYS A 621 16.15 -14.02 -5.25
C LYS A 621 15.28 -15.24 -5.57
N SER A 622 13.96 -15.18 -5.37
CA SER A 622 13.03 -16.19 -5.89
C SER A 622 13.29 -16.41 -7.39
N THR A 623 13.50 -17.66 -7.82
CA THR A 623 13.67 -18.01 -9.24
C THR A 623 12.38 -17.87 -10.04
N LYS A 624 11.23 -17.83 -9.35
CA LYS A 624 9.94 -17.47 -9.93
C LYS A 624 9.72 -15.96 -9.75
N PRO A 625 9.42 -15.18 -10.81
CA PRO A 625 8.93 -13.83 -10.63
C PRO A 625 7.61 -13.85 -9.86
N LEU A 626 7.32 -12.70 -9.26
CA LEU A 626 6.04 -12.38 -8.68
C LEU A 626 5.29 -11.49 -9.65
N GLU A 627 4.03 -11.80 -9.92
CA GLU A 627 3.17 -10.88 -10.66
C GLU A 627 2.48 -9.96 -9.65
N ASN A 628 2.67 -8.65 -9.85
CA ASN A 628 2.15 -7.58 -8.99
C ASN A 628 0.75 -7.12 -9.45
N PHE A 629 0.10 -6.30 -8.62
CA PHE A 629 -1.34 -5.99 -8.65
C PHE A 629 -1.70 -4.55 -8.27
N HIS A 630 -0.74 -3.67 -7.93
CA HIS A 630 -1.08 -2.31 -7.46
C HIS A 630 -1.76 -1.47 -8.55
N GLU A 631 -1.72 -1.89 -9.82
CA GLU A 631 -2.53 -1.29 -10.89
C GLU A 631 -4.05 -1.51 -10.72
N LEU A 632 -4.49 -2.53 -9.97
CA LEU A 632 -5.90 -2.63 -9.55
C LEU A 632 -6.33 -1.41 -8.73
N GLY A 633 -5.41 -0.86 -7.93
CA GLY A 633 -5.63 0.35 -7.16
C GLY A 633 -5.80 1.61 -8.02
N LEU A 634 -5.43 1.57 -9.31
CA LEU A 634 -5.66 2.65 -10.26
C LEU A 634 -7.08 2.62 -10.86
N LEU A 635 -7.88 1.55 -10.68
CA LEU A 635 -9.24 1.47 -11.23
C LEU A 635 -10.15 2.69 -10.93
N PRO A 636 -10.13 3.31 -9.74
CA PRO A 636 -10.90 4.51 -9.46
C PRO A 636 -10.53 5.71 -10.35
N ALA A 637 -9.32 5.72 -10.93
CA ALA A 637 -8.87 6.73 -11.89
C ALA A 637 -9.54 6.64 -13.26
N THR A 638 -10.13 5.50 -13.64
CA THR A 638 -10.77 5.31 -14.96
C THR A 638 -11.85 6.37 -15.25
N LYS A 639 -12.53 6.87 -14.20
CA LYS A 639 -13.55 7.92 -14.30
C LYS A 639 -13.00 9.34 -14.22
N LEU A 640 -11.76 9.49 -13.76
CA LEU A 640 -11.05 10.77 -13.70
C LEU A 640 -10.33 11.04 -15.04
N LEU A 641 -9.77 9.99 -15.65
CA LEU A 641 -8.93 10.03 -16.84
C LEU A 641 -9.53 9.19 -17.99
N PRO A 642 -10.65 9.61 -18.61
CA PRO A 642 -11.32 8.82 -19.65
C PRO A 642 -10.48 8.59 -20.92
N GLY A 643 -9.42 9.38 -21.15
CA GLY A 643 -8.44 9.15 -22.21
C GLY A 643 -7.37 8.11 -21.89
N ALA A 644 -7.14 7.80 -20.62
CA ALA A 644 -6.25 6.72 -20.20
C ALA A 644 -7.06 5.42 -20.09
N ASN A 645 -6.77 4.42 -20.92
CA ASN A 645 -7.50 3.15 -20.92
C ASN A 645 -7.08 2.22 -19.75
N ILE A 646 -7.23 2.73 -18.53
CA ILE A 646 -6.94 2.08 -17.25
C ILE A 646 -7.76 0.79 -17.11
N ALA A 647 -9.02 0.82 -17.56
CA ALA A 647 -9.86 -0.37 -17.65
C ALA A 647 -9.17 -1.45 -18.48
N GLY A 648 -8.74 -1.17 -19.72
CA GLY A 648 -8.02 -2.13 -20.56
C GLY A 648 -6.69 -2.62 -19.97
N VAL A 649 -5.91 -1.73 -19.33
CA VAL A 649 -4.65 -2.12 -18.64
C VAL A 649 -4.91 -3.08 -17.47
N VAL A 650 -5.99 -2.90 -16.72
CA VAL A 650 -6.36 -3.76 -15.58
C VAL A 650 -7.05 -5.04 -16.03
N LEU A 651 -8.00 -4.95 -16.96
CA LEU A 651 -8.73 -6.06 -17.57
C LEU A 651 -7.86 -6.91 -18.52
N ARG A 652 -6.59 -6.52 -18.74
CA ARG A 652 -5.65 -7.17 -19.68
C ARG A 652 -6.21 -7.29 -21.10
N ASP A 653 -6.86 -6.22 -21.56
CA ASP A 653 -7.24 -6.09 -22.96
C ASP A 653 -5.98 -6.07 -23.82
N LYS A 654 -5.89 -7.03 -24.75
CA LYS A 654 -4.73 -7.22 -25.65
C LYS A 654 -4.55 -6.06 -26.63
N ALA A 655 -5.58 -5.23 -26.85
CA ALA A 655 -5.46 -3.99 -27.62
C ALA A 655 -4.76 -2.86 -26.83
N VAL A 656 -4.54 -3.05 -25.52
CA VAL A 656 -4.14 -2.00 -24.57
C VAL A 656 -2.88 -2.38 -23.78
N THR A 657 -2.68 -3.67 -23.50
CA THR A 657 -1.53 -4.17 -22.76
C THR A 657 -1.14 -5.59 -23.17
N SER A 658 0.16 -5.90 -23.11
CA SER A 658 0.72 -7.24 -23.31
C SER A 658 0.85 -8.04 -22.01
N LEU A 659 0.49 -7.44 -20.86
CA LEU A 659 0.58 -8.09 -19.55
C LEU A 659 -0.37 -9.29 -19.45
N PRO A 660 0.08 -10.44 -18.90
CA PRO A 660 -0.83 -11.53 -18.56
C PRO A 660 -1.77 -11.12 -17.42
N PHE A 661 -2.89 -11.83 -17.27
CA PHE A 661 -3.59 -11.83 -15.99
C PHE A 661 -2.65 -12.40 -14.91
N PRO A 662 -2.52 -11.75 -13.74
CA PRO A 662 -1.65 -12.24 -12.69
C PRO A 662 -1.96 -13.68 -12.26
N GLY A 663 -0.95 -14.54 -12.22
CA GLY A 663 -1.07 -15.98 -11.96
C GLY A 663 -1.35 -16.82 -13.22
N ALA A 664 -1.74 -16.22 -14.36
CA ALA A 664 -1.99 -16.94 -15.61
C ALA A 664 -0.71 -17.60 -16.19
N SER A 665 0.46 -17.11 -15.77
CA SER A 665 1.77 -17.66 -16.10
C SER A 665 2.23 -18.81 -15.18
N GLY A 666 1.43 -19.19 -14.17
CA GLY A 666 1.81 -20.15 -13.13
C GLY A 666 2.77 -19.58 -12.07
N ASN A 667 3.05 -18.28 -12.13
CA ASN A 667 3.87 -17.57 -11.15
C ASN A 667 3.11 -17.22 -9.87
N SER A 668 3.86 -16.97 -8.81
CA SER A 668 3.32 -16.55 -7.52
C SER A 668 2.72 -15.14 -7.60
N VAL A 669 1.51 -15.03 -7.07
CA VAL A 669 0.74 -13.79 -6.95
C VAL A 669 1.14 -13.07 -5.67
N THR A 670 1.67 -11.84 -5.76
CA THR A 670 1.89 -11.01 -4.57
C THR A 670 1.04 -9.77 -4.54
N THR A 671 -0.13 -9.94 -3.93
CA THR A 671 -0.96 -8.87 -3.38
C THR A 671 -0.62 -8.58 -1.91
N GLY A 672 0.64 -8.78 -1.51
CA GLY A 672 1.06 -8.60 -0.11
C GLY A 672 0.26 -9.45 0.89
N TRP A 673 0.30 -10.78 0.72
CA TRP A 673 -0.42 -11.82 1.51
C TRP A 673 -1.81 -12.24 0.99
N GLY A 674 -2.01 -12.26 -0.34
CA GLY A 674 -2.82 -13.29 -1.00
C GLY A 674 -4.31 -13.01 -1.27
N ASN A 675 -4.82 -11.80 -1.00
CA ASN A 675 -6.16 -11.38 -1.42
C ASN A 675 -6.10 -10.39 -2.59
N TRP A 676 -7.00 -10.52 -3.58
CA TRP A 676 -7.04 -9.66 -4.77
C TRP A 676 -7.61 -8.26 -4.45
N ASN A 677 -6.77 -7.28 -4.07
CA ASN A 677 -7.13 -5.86 -3.96
C ASN A 677 -6.04 -4.93 -3.36
N ASP A 678 -5.64 -3.93 -4.15
CA ASP A 678 -5.06 -2.66 -3.71
C ASP A 678 -6.09 -1.53 -4.02
N PRO A 679 -6.17 -0.41 -3.26
CA PRO A 679 -5.42 -0.05 -2.07
C PRO A 679 -5.88 -0.79 -0.80
N PHE A 680 -4.91 -1.32 -0.04
CA PHE A 680 -5.06 -1.82 1.34
C PHE A 680 -6.15 -2.86 1.59
N ASN A 681 -6.51 -3.66 0.58
CA ASN A 681 -7.63 -4.59 0.67
C ASN A 681 -8.95 -3.86 1.06
N ALA A 682 -9.07 -2.56 0.78
CA ALA A 682 -10.19 -1.71 1.20
C ALA A 682 -11.50 -2.07 0.51
N LEU A 683 -11.44 -2.14 -0.81
CA LEU A 683 -12.55 -2.42 -1.70
C LEU A 683 -12.53 -3.90 -2.08
N PRO A 684 -13.67 -4.54 -2.38
CA PRO A 684 -13.62 -5.73 -3.20
C PRO A 684 -13.09 -5.30 -4.59
N ALA A 685 -12.13 -6.04 -5.15
CA ALA A 685 -11.57 -5.73 -6.48
C ALA A 685 -12.59 -5.40 -7.59
N PRO A 686 -13.82 -5.98 -7.58
CA PRO A 686 -14.80 -5.70 -8.62
C PRO A 686 -15.44 -4.30 -8.66
N LEU A 687 -15.01 -3.28 -7.92
CA LEU A 687 -15.46 -1.89 -8.21
C LEU A 687 -14.97 -1.35 -9.60
N LEU A 688 -14.28 -2.21 -10.38
CA LEU A 688 -14.38 -2.33 -11.85
C LEU A 688 -15.75 -1.90 -12.43
N THR A 689 -15.87 -0.67 -12.94
CA THR A 689 -17.17 -0.10 -13.36
C THR A 689 -17.18 0.50 -14.77
N ARG A 690 -16.91 -0.35 -15.76
CA ARG A 690 -17.60 -0.44 -17.07
C ARG A 690 -17.40 -1.85 -17.68
N PRO A 691 -18.07 -2.22 -18.80
CA PRO A 691 -18.17 -3.60 -19.31
C PRO A 691 -16.89 -4.43 -19.25
#